data_AF-A0A2G2VP05-F1
#
_entry.id   AF-A0A2G2VP05-F1
#
_cell.length_a   1.000
_cell.length_b   1.000
_cell.length_c   1.000
_cell.angle_alpha   90.00
_cell.angle_beta   90.00
_cell.angle_gamma   90.00
#
_symmetry.space_group_name_H-M   'P 1'
#
loop_
_entity.id
_entity.type
_entity.pdbx_description
1 polymer ?
#
loop_
_entity_poly.entity_id
_entity_poly.type
_entity_poly.pdbx_seq_one_letter_code
_entity_poly.pdbx_strand_id
1 'polypeptide(L)'
;MPASASSPPPPPPPTNSRHEDLIGRLSSSSTHAKLKALRDLKNQIIGNRTKKLCFLKLGAVPPITSILSSAAGGGDDAELNVSLIIQSAAAIGSFACGFDDGVKAVLDAGGFNILLSLISYPNDKVVSAAARSLKFIYQSKLAPRYDFLQGNNMEFIQSLLNSENENVTGLGASIITHSCQTNMQQKALSDTGIIKKLIFMLGGSVTQKEASLESLATILKGNPDVILKFMEPENGGALGTVNELTKDKNARTRLLACMCLIVIRNSSPSCLQDLRIKTKLILILLELLEDDQVGDEAPFALSSLIAEKEDLQVLAFEANVIDKLVNHLRKGPLLSRRLEGILIALANMCSRLERCRDRLLSLEAVKFVTDALSQDSGEVRAAACICLKNVSRSVKNLSAGLFMNENFVVPLVRLLFDDLTFVQVSALDAISNIVVDFLAHKKIFMQCGGVKQLVQLSKSMDSTIRVKAVCALRNLTFLVNDQCKEEILSELTQLTLGSLICDPETCVQEQSLALVRNLVDGPLDSIQHVFAADALLLHAVGQQLQSASKAEVLIQGMYVFTNVASGNEVHKEAVMQELFPPLANDSESVMLKFLHSDDSRLRTAAVWALVNLTFPSSSGAFGRVMKLRNAGVVSQLKNMVNDPCLDVKLRARTALGQSMTSDDGST
;
A
#
# COMPACT_ATOMS: atom_id res chain seq x y z
N MET A 1 77.87 10.51 -7.92
CA MET A 1 77.23 9.22 -8.25
C MET A 1 75.90 9.52 -8.92
N PRO A 2 75.64 9.04 -10.15
CA PRO A 2 74.38 9.35 -10.82
C PRO A 2 73.26 8.43 -10.31
N ALA A 3 72.12 9.03 -9.97
CA ALA A 3 70.88 8.33 -9.66
C ALA A 3 70.17 7.98 -10.98
N SER A 4 69.84 6.70 -11.13
CA SER A 4 69.09 6.11 -12.23
C SER A 4 67.67 6.67 -12.30
N ALA A 5 67.29 7.24 -13.44
CA ALA A 5 65.91 7.60 -13.76
C ALA A 5 65.08 6.33 -14.01
N SER A 6 64.04 6.13 -13.20
CA SER A 6 63.01 5.12 -13.43
C SER A 6 62.05 5.60 -14.52
N SER A 7 61.87 4.78 -15.55
CA SER A 7 60.87 4.98 -16.61
C SER A 7 59.44 4.92 -16.04
N PRO A 8 58.49 5.71 -16.57
CA PRO A 8 57.10 5.65 -16.15
C PRO A 8 56.45 4.32 -16.58
N PRO A 9 55.46 3.81 -15.83
CA PRO A 9 54.77 2.58 -16.19
C PRO A 9 53.99 2.77 -17.50
N PRO A 10 53.86 1.72 -18.33
CA PRO A 10 53.12 1.81 -19.59
C PRO A 10 51.63 2.09 -19.31
N PRO A 11 50.94 2.81 -20.21
CA PRO A 11 49.52 3.07 -20.06
C PRO A 11 48.73 1.76 -20.11
N PRO A 12 47.62 1.64 -19.36
CA PRO A 12 46.77 0.46 -19.42
C PRO A 12 46.20 0.32 -20.84
N PRO A 13 46.10 -0.90 -21.39
CA PRO A 13 45.56 -1.11 -22.73
C PRO A 13 44.10 -0.65 -22.79
N PRO A 14 43.63 -0.08 -23.92
CA PRO A 14 42.26 0.36 -24.05
C PRO A 14 41.32 -0.85 -24.02
N THR A 15 40.51 -0.97 -22.97
CA THR A 15 39.55 -2.06 -22.81
C THR A 15 38.40 -1.99 -23.83
N ASN A 16 38.08 -0.80 -24.33
CA ASN A 16 37.02 -0.60 -25.32
C ASN A 16 37.33 -1.21 -26.70
N SER A 17 38.58 -1.17 -27.17
CA SER A 17 38.93 -1.71 -28.50
C SER A 17 38.71 -3.22 -28.60
N ARG A 18 38.90 -3.96 -27.49
CA ARG A 18 38.64 -5.40 -27.42
C ARG A 18 37.15 -5.72 -27.42
N HIS A 19 36.31 -4.86 -26.84
CA HIS A 19 34.85 -5.05 -26.84
C HIS A 19 34.25 -4.72 -28.21
N GLU A 20 34.75 -3.66 -28.87
CA GLU A 20 34.37 -3.28 -30.23
C GLU A 20 34.79 -4.33 -31.27
N ASP A 21 36.02 -4.86 -31.17
CA ASP A 21 36.49 -5.98 -32.01
C ASP A 21 35.57 -7.20 -31.88
N LEU A 22 35.12 -7.49 -30.65
CA LEU A 22 34.24 -8.62 -30.38
C LEU A 22 32.85 -8.47 -31.03
N ILE A 23 32.31 -7.25 -31.09
CA ILE A 23 31.06 -6.93 -31.80
C ILE A 23 31.27 -6.96 -33.32
N GLY A 24 32.40 -6.44 -33.81
CA GLY A 24 32.77 -6.54 -35.22
C GLY A 24 32.80 -8.00 -35.70
N ARG A 25 33.33 -8.91 -34.87
CA ARG A 25 33.37 -10.35 -35.15
C ARG A 25 32.00 -11.04 -35.18
N LEU A 26 30.97 -10.49 -34.52
CA LEU A 26 29.58 -10.96 -34.66
C LEU A 26 29.04 -10.71 -36.08
N SER A 27 29.53 -9.65 -36.75
CA SER A 27 29.17 -9.29 -38.11
C SER A 27 30.05 -9.94 -39.18
N SER A 28 30.98 -10.82 -38.80
CA SER A 28 31.89 -11.49 -39.74
C SER A 28 31.15 -12.41 -40.72
N SER A 29 31.72 -12.68 -41.89
CA SER A 29 31.15 -13.66 -42.83
C SER A 29 31.37 -15.12 -42.39
N SER A 30 32.34 -15.37 -41.49
CA SER A 30 32.69 -16.71 -41.02
C SER A 30 31.78 -17.18 -39.88
N THR A 31 31.03 -18.25 -40.12
CA THR A 31 30.15 -18.92 -39.15
C THR A 31 30.90 -19.36 -37.88
N HIS A 32 32.14 -19.82 -38.02
CA HIS A 32 33.01 -20.20 -36.90
C HIS A 32 33.45 -18.97 -36.07
N ALA A 33 33.76 -17.85 -36.72
CA ALA A 33 34.14 -16.62 -36.04
C ALA A 33 32.97 -16.03 -35.24
N LYS A 34 31.75 -16.05 -35.82
CA LYS A 34 30.51 -15.69 -35.12
C LYS A 34 30.29 -16.55 -33.88
N LEU A 35 30.39 -17.87 -34.00
CA LEU A 35 30.18 -18.80 -32.89
C LEU A 35 31.17 -18.56 -31.74
N LYS A 36 32.45 -18.32 -32.06
CA LYS A 36 33.46 -17.98 -31.05
C LYS A 36 33.15 -16.65 -30.37
N ALA A 37 32.80 -15.62 -31.14
CA ALA A 37 32.44 -14.31 -30.60
C ALA A 37 31.22 -14.38 -29.66
N LEU A 38 30.19 -15.15 -30.01
CA LEU A 38 29.01 -15.36 -29.16
C LEU A 38 29.37 -16.01 -27.81
N ARG A 39 30.22 -17.05 -27.83
CA ARG A 39 30.69 -17.71 -26.61
C ARG A 39 31.48 -16.75 -25.73
N ASP A 40 32.42 -16.02 -26.33
CA ASP A 40 33.27 -15.06 -25.63
C ASP A 40 32.45 -13.91 -25.02
N LEU A 41 31.46 -13.38 -25.76
CA LEU A 41 30.55 -12.34 -25.29
C LEU A 41 29.73 -12.83 -24.10
N LYS A 42 29.04 -13.96 -24.26
CA LYS A 42 28.18 -14.55 -23.23
C LYS A 42 28.95 -14.75 -21.93
N ASN A 43 30.15 -15.35 -22.02
CA ASN A 43 30.98 -15.62 -20.85
C ASN A 43 31.45 -14.34 -20.13
N GLN A 44 31.58 -13.22 -20.85
CA GLN A 44 31.94 -11.94 -20.24
C GLN A 44 30.77 -11.27 -19.52
N ILE A 45 29.53 -11.47 -19.97
CA ILE A 45 28.35 -10.77 -19.42
C ILE A 45 27.59 -11.56 -18.35
N ILE A 46 27.81 -12.88 -18.25
CA ILE A 46 27.19 -13.71 -17.20
C ILE A 46 27.51 -13.12 -15.82
N GLY A 47 26.47 -12.84 -15.04
CA GLY A 47 26.58 -12.31 -13.68
C GLY A 47 27.15 -10.89 -13.55
N ASN A 48 27.47 -10.19 -14.65
CA ASN A 48 28.14 -8.89 -14.60
C ASN A 48 27.30 -7.77 -15.23
N ARG A 49 26.57 -7.02 -14.38
CA ARG A 49 25.66 -5.95 -14.82
C ARG A 49 26.39 -4.82 -15.57
N THR A 50 27.59 -4.43 -15.14
CA THR A 50 28.39 -3.38 -15.79
C THR A 50 28.79 -3.75 -17.21
N LYS A 51 29.24 -5.00 -17.41
CA LYS A 51 29.59 -5.50 -18.75
C LYS A 51 28.35 -5.67 -19.63
N LYS A 52 27.22 -6.15 -19.08
CA LYS A 52 25.94 -6.15 -19.80
C LYS A 52 25.60 -4.77 -20.33
N LEU A 53 25.65 -3.74 -19.48
CA LEU A 53 25.37 -2.36 -19.87
C LEU A 53 26.37 -1.84 -20.92
N CYS A 54 27.66 -2.14 -20.78
CA CYS A 54 28.68 -1.75 -21.75
C CYS A 54 28.41 -2.32 -23.15
N PHE A 55 28.24 -3.65 -23.26
CA PHE A 55 27.97 -4.29 -24.56
C PHE A 55 26.59 -3.90 -25.12
N LEU A 56 25.61 -3.62 -24.26
CA LEU A 56 24.31 -3.12 -24.67
C LEU A 56 24.41 -1.72 -25.31
N LYS A 57 25.20 -0.80 -24.71
CA LYS A 57 25.48 0.53 -25.29
C LYS A 57 26.22 0.46 -26.62
N LEU A 58 27.06 -0.55 -26.81
CA LEU A 58 27.76 -0.80 -28.08
C LEU A 58 26.88 -1.50 -29.13
N GLY A 59 25.60 -1.76 -28.84
CA GLY A 59 24.66 -2.33 -29.80
C GLY A 59 24.86 -3.83 -30.05
N ALA A 60 25.30 -4.60 -29.05
CA ALA A 60 25.55 -6.04 -29.23
C ALA A 60 24.28 -6.88 -29.48
N VAL A 61 23.11 -6.47 -29.00
CA VAL A 61 21.88 -7.30 -29.06
C VAL A 61 21.32 -7.48 -30.49
N PRO A 62 21.15 -6.42 -31.32
CA PRO A 62 20.61 -6.59 -32.67
C PRO A 62 21.42 -7.54 -33.58
N PRO A 63 22.78 -7.49 -33.62
CA PRO A 63 23.57 -8.46 -34.37
C PRO A 63 23.36 -9.91 -33.90
N ILE A 64 23.25 -10.15 -32.58
CA ILE A 64 23.00 -11.50 -32.04
C ILE A 64 21.62 -12.00 -32.49
N THR A 65 20.61 -11.15 -32.45
CA THR A 65 19.26 -11.49 -32.89
C THR A 65 19.22 -11.78 -34.39
N SER A 66 19.96 -11.02 -35.20
CA SER A 66 20.11 -11.28 -36.64
C SER A 66 20.77 -12.63 -36.92
N ILE A 67 21.83 -12.98 -36.17
CA ILE A 67 22.48 -14.30 -36.25
C ILE A 67 21.49 -15.41 -35.88
N LEU A 68 20.72 -15.24 -34.79
CA LEU A 68 19.72 -16.21 -34.36
C LEU A 68 18.65 -16.43 -35.42
N SER A 69 18.10 -15.35 -36.00
CA SER A 69 17.10 -15.41 -37.06
C SER A 69 17.63 -16.10 -38.31
N SER A 70 18.85 -15.76 -38.73
CA SER A 70 19.47 -16.34 -39.93
C SER A 70 19.76 -17.83 -39.74
N ALA A 71 20.29 -18.22 -38.58
CA ALA A 71 20.60 -19.63 -38.30
C ALA A 71 19.33 -20.49 -38.15
N ALA A 72 18.24 -19.91 -37.64
CA ALA A 72 16.94 -20.59 -37.54
C ALA A 72 16.24 -20.78 -38.89
N GLY A 73 16.56 -19.95 -39.90
CA GLY A 73 15.98 -20.00 -41.26
C GLY A 73 16.52 -21.12 -42.16
N GLY A 74 17.52 -21.89 -41.70
CA GLY A 74 18.13 -23.00 -42.44
C GLY A 74 19.37 -22.61 -43.26
N GLY A 75 20.35 -23.51 -43.33
CA GLY A 75 21.60 -23.35 -44.09
C GLY A 75 22.38 -24.66 -44.22
N ASP A 76 23.42 -24.66 -45.05
CA ASP A 76 24.11 -25.86 -45.56
C ASP A 76 24.79 -26.77 -44.50
N ASP A 77 25.10 -26.24 -43.31
CA ASP A 77 25.73 -26.99 -42.21
C ASP A 77 24.81 -27.05 -40.96
N ALA A 78 24.08 -28.15 -40.84
CA ALA A 78 23.06 -28.34 -39.82
C ALA A 78 23.61 -28.33 -38.38
N GLU A 79 24.81 -28.87 -38.14
CA GLU A 79 25.36 -29.01 -36.78
C GLU A 79 25.95 -27.68 -36.27
N LEU A 80 26.65 -26.97 -37.16
CA LEU A 80 27.19 -25.65 -36.87
C LEU A 80 26.06 -24.62 -36.66
N ASN A 81 24.98 -24.71 -37.43
CA ASN A 81 23.79 -23.88 -37.26
C ASN A 81 23.09 -24.13 -35.92
N VAL A 82 22.91 -25.40 -35.50
CA VAL A 82 22.38 -25.72 -34.16
C VAL A 82 23.23 -25.09 -33.05
N SER A 83 24.56 -25.17 -33.18
CA SER A 83 25.48 -24.55 -32.22
C SER A 83 25.34 -23.02 -32.16
N LEU A 84 25.17 -22.38 -33.32
CA LEU A 84 24.92 -20.93 -33.40
C LEU A 84 23.60 -20.53 -32.75
N ILE A 85 22.52 -21.25 -33.01
CA ILE A 85 21.21 -20.99 -32.42
C ILE A 85 21.30 -21.06 -30.89
N ILE A 86 21.90 -22.14 -30.36
CA ILE A 86 22.06 -22.35 -28.92
C ILE A 86 22.85 -21.21 -28.28
N GLN A 87 24.00 -20.82 -28.86
CA GLN A 87 24.83 -19.77 -28.28
C GLN A 87 24.20 -18.38 -28.41
N SER A 88 23.50 -18.10 -29.52
CA SER A 88 22.79 -16.83 -29.72
C SER A 88 21.64 -16.68 -28.75
N ALA A 89 20.81 -17.72 -28.60
CA ALA A 89 19.74 -17.75 -27.60
C ALA A 89 20.31 -17.55 -26.19
N ALA A 90 21.35 -18.31 -25.81
CA ALA A 90 21.97 -18.17 -24.49
C ALA A 90 22.58 -16.78 -24.24
N ALA A 91 23.15 -16.13 -25.26
CA ALA A 91 23.66 -14.77 -25.16
C ALA A 91 22.51 -13.76 -24.94
N ILE A 92 21.41 -13.88 -25.69
CA ILE A 92 20.18 -13.09 -25.49
C ILE A 92 19.64 -13.28 -24.07
N GLY A 93 19.50 -14.52 -23.61
CA GLY A 93 19.06 -14.83 -22.24
C GLY A 93 20.00 -14.24 -21.17
N SER A 94 21.31 -14.21 -21.43
CA SER A 94 22.29 -13.61 -20.52
C SER A 94 22.13 -12.08 -20.41
N PHE A 95 21.78 -11.39 -21.49
CA PHE A 95 21.41 -9.97 -21.44
C PHE A 95 20.12 -9.75 -20.65
N ALA A 96 19.10 -10.59 -20.85
CA ALA A 96 17.81 -10.47 -20.17
C ALA A 96 17.86 -10.78 -18.66
N CYS A 97 18.72 -11.72 -18.23
CA CYS A 97 18.75 -12.22 -16.86
C CYS A 97 19.01 -11.12 -15.81
N GLY A 98 17.99 -10.79 -15.01
CA GLY A 98 18.07 -9.81 -13.92
C GLY A 98 18.44 -8.38 -14.36
N PHE A 99 18.18 -8.01 -15.62
CA PHE A 99 18.58 -6.73 -16.17
C PHE A 99 17.54 -6.18 -17.15
N ASP A 100 16.68 -5.27 -16.67
CA ASP A 100 15.54 -4.74 -17.41
C ASP A 100 15.93 -4.01 -18.70
N ASP A 101 17.02 -3.23 -18.72
CA ASP A 101 17.52 -2.61 -19.96
C ASP A 101 17.87 -3.66 -21.01
N GLY A 102 18.41 -4.80 -20.56
CA GLY A 102 18.69 -5.97 -21.39
C GLY A 102 17.42 -6.58 -21.97
N VAL A 103 16.38 -6.76 -21.14
CA VAL A 103 15.07 -7.23 -21.61
C VAL A 103 14.49 -6.29 -22.65
N LYS A 104 14.51 -4.98 -22.39
CA LYS A 104 14.04 -3.97 -23.35
C LYS A 104 14.76 -4.08 -24.69
N ALA A 105 16.09 -4.12 -24.69
CA ALA A 105 16.86 -4.25 -25.93
C ALA A 105 16.57 -5.55 -26.70
N VAL A 106 16.31 -6.66 -26.00
CA VAL A 106 15.93 -7.93 -26.63
C VAL A 106 14.54 -7.85 -27.28
N LEU A 107 13.59 -7.16 -26.64
CA LEU A 107 12.26 -6.92 -27.20
C LEU A 107 12.33 -6.00 -28.42
N ASP A 108 13.05 -4.89 -28.31
CA ASP A 108 13.23 -3.90 -29.40
C ASP A 108 13.90 -4.53 -30.63
N ALA A 109 14.85 -5.46 -30.41
CA ALA A 109 15.51 -6.20 -31.48
C ALA A 109 14.65 -7.32 -32.10
N GLY A 110 13.44 -7.57 -31.60
CA GLY A 110 12.57 -8.66 -32.07
C GLY A 110 13.00 -10.06 -31.62
N GLY A 111 13.91 -10.17 -30.66
CA GLY A 111 14.47 -11.45 -30.20
C GLY A 111 13.45 -12.36 -29.52
N PHE A 112 12.43 -11.79 -28.87
CA PHE A 112 11.40 -12.56 -28.17
C PHE A 112 10.60 -13.48 -29.09
N ASN A 113 10.11 -12.98 -30.23
CA ASN A 113 9.30 -13.78 -31.16
C ASN A 113 10.12 -14.90 -31.80
N ILE A 114 11.40 -14.64 -32.09
CA ILE A 114 12.32 -15.67 -32.60
C ILE A 114 12.51 -16.75 -31.54
N LEU A 115 12.82 -16.38 -30.29
CA LEU A 115 12.96 -17.35 -29.20
C LEU A 115 11.68 -18.16 -28.98
N LEU A 116 10.50 -17.55 -29.08
CA LEU A 116 9.21 -18.24 -28.93
C LEU A 116 9.01 -19.27 -30.05
N SER A 117 9.35 -18.93 -31.29
CA SER A 117 9.28 -19.87 -32.42
C SER A 117 10.20 -21.09 -32.25
N LEU A 118 11.34 -20.92 -31.55
CA LEU A 118 12.31 -21.99 -31.32
C LEU A 118 11.87 -23.01 -30.28
N ILE A 119 10.73 -22.80 -29.61
CA ILE A 119 10.16 -23.79 -28.69
C ILE A 119 9.66 -25.03 -29.45
N SER A 120 9.26 -24.88 -30.71
CA SER A 120 8.86 -25.98 -31.59
C SER A 120 9.99 -26.48 -32.47
N TYR A 121 11.25 -26.12 -32.17
CA TYR A 121 12.39 -26.51 -32.99
C TYR A 121 12.71 -28.02 -32.83
N PRO A 122 13.11 -28.75 -33.89
CA PRO A 122 13.34 -30.20 -33.82
C PRO A 122 14.45 -30.68 -32.87
N ASN A 123 15.31 -29.77 -32.42
CA ASN A 123 16.47 -30.09 -31.57
C ASN A 123 16.22 -29.69 -30.11
N ASP A 124 16.23 -30.67 -29.20
CA ASP A 124 15.95 -30.44 -27.77
C ASP A 124 16.90 -29.46 -27.08
N LYS A 125 18.16 -29.39 -27.52
CA LYS A 125 19.14 -28.44 -26.96
C LYS A 125 18.82 -27.01 -27.37
N VAL A 126 18.33 -26.81 -28.59
CA VAL A 126 17.82 -25.51 -29.06
C VAL A 126 16.59 -25.11 -28.25
N VAL A 127 15.62 -26.02 -28.12
CA VAL A 127 14.40 -25.79 -27.34
C VAL A 127 14.74 -25.44 -25.88
N SER A 128 15.67 -26.17 -25.25
CA SER A 128 16.16 -25.89 -23.89
C SER A 128 16.78 -24.50 -23.77
N ALA A 129 17.63 -24.10 -24.72
CA ALA A 129 18.28 -22.79 -24.72
C ALA A 129 17.27 -21.64 -24.93
N ALA A 130 16.32 -21.82 -25.84
CA ALA A 130 15.23 -20.87 -26.07
C ALA A 130 14.34 -20.72 -24.83
N ALA A 131 13.88 -21.84 -24.26
CA ALA A 131 13.03 -21.84 -23.08
C ALA A 131 13.70 -21.16 -21.87
N ARG A 132 14.98 -21.47 -21.63
CA ARG A 132 15.76 -20.81 -20.56
C ARG A 132 15.88 -19.30 -20.76
N SER A 133 16.07 -18.86 -22.01
CA SER A 133 16.21 -17.44 -22.34
C SER A 133 14.89 -16.69 -22.18
N LEU A 134 13.78 -17.30 -22.60
CA LEU A 134 12.44 -16.77 -22.37
C LEU A 134 12.11 -16.69 -20.88
N LYS A 135 12.49 -17.69 -20.07
CA LYS A 135 12.34 -17.61 -18.60
C LYS A 135 13.01 -16.36 -18.01
N PHE A 136 14.23 -16.03 -18.46
CA PHE A 136 14.91 -14.81 -18.01
C PHE A 136 14.20 -13.53 -18.45
N ILE A 137 13.57 -13.52 -19.63
CA ILE A 137 12.74 -12.39 -20.07
C ILE A 137 11.52 -12.25 -19.15
N TYR A 138 10.79 -13.34 -18.87
CA TYR A 138 9.60 -13.34 -18.02
C TYR A 138 9.84 -13.03 -16.53
N GLN A 139 11.10 -12.93 -16.08
CA GLN A 139 11.44 -12.39 -14.75
C GLN A 139 11.29 -10.87 -14.68
N SER A 140 11.30 -10.18 -15.82
CA SER A 140 11.13 -8.73 -15.90
C SER A 140 9.67 -8.36 -16.10
N LYS A 141 9.26 -7.23 -15.50
CA LYS A 141 7.94 -6.62 -15.71
C LYS A 141 7.73 -6.11 -17.15
N LEU A 142 8.81 -6.02 -17.94
CA LEU A 142 8.76 -5.61 -19.34
C LEU A 142 8.39 -6.75 -20.29
N ALA A 143 8.32 -7.99 -19.81
CA ALA A 143 7.96 -9.13 -20.64
C ALA A 143 6.54 -8.96 -21.23
N PRO A 144 6.31 -9.40 -22.48
CA PRO A 144 4.98 -9.39 -23.07
C PRO A 144 3.97 -10.16 -22.21
N ARG A 145 2.78 -9.60 -22.01
CA ARG A 145 1.71 -10.28 -21.29
C ARG A 145 1.11 -11.38 -22.15
N TYR A 146 0.87 -12.53 -21.54
CA TYR A 146 0.25 -13.66 -22.19
C TYR A 146 -1.26 -13.68 -21.94
N ASP A 147 -2.06 -13.84 -23.01
CA ASP A 147 -3.51 -13.92 -22.93
C ASP A 147 -3.98 -15.38 -22.80
N PHE A 148 -4.39 -15.77 -21.59
CA PHE A 148 -4.89 -17.11 -21.28
C PHE A 148 -6.33 -17.38 -21.73
N LEU A 149 -7.11 -16.35 -22.12
CA LEU A 149 -8.53 -16.52 -22.43
C LEU A 149 -8.77 -17.00 -23.87
N GLN A 150 -7.74 -16.98 -24.72
CA GLN A 150 -7.79 -17.53 -26.07
C GLN A 150 -7.50 -19.05 -26.06
N GLY A 151 -8.33 -19.83 -26.74
CA GLY A 151 -8.22 -21.31 -26.76
C GLY A 151 -6.85 -21.82 -27.20
N ASN A 152 -6.35 -21.38 -28.36
CA ASN A 152 -5.04 -21.78 -28.89
C ASN A 152 -3.89 -21.43 -27.92
N ASN A 153 -4.00 -20.31 -27.21
CA ASN A 153 -2.99 -19.89 -26.24
C ASN A 153 -2.99 -20.79 -25.00
N MET A 154 -4.17 -21.24 -24.57
CA MET A 154 -4.31 -22.17 -23.45
C MET A 154 -3.77 -23.57 -23.80
N GLU A 155 -4.00 -24.05 -25.02
CA GLU A 155 -3.41 -25.30 -25.52
C GLU A 155 -1.89 -25.22 -25.56
N PHE A 156 -1.33 -24.09 -26.01
CA PHE A 156 0.12 -23.89 -25.98
C PHE A 156 0.69 -23.99 -24.56
N ILE A 157 0.08 -23.33 -23.56
CA ILE A 157 0.54 -23.43 -22.16
C ILE A 157 0.48 -24.88 -21.65
N GLN A 158 -0.59 -25.61 -21.95
CA GLN A 158 -0.68 -27.03 -21.61
C GLN A 158 0.45 -27.84 -22.26
N SER A 159 0.76 -27.56 -23.53
CA SER A 159 1.88 -28.22 -24.24
C SER A 159 3.23 -27.95 -23.58
N LEU A 160 3.48 -26.72 -23.12
CA LEU A 160 4.72 -26.36 -22.43
C LEU A 160 4.86 -27.12 -21.11
N LEU A 161 3.79 -27.13 -20.31
CA LEU A 161 3.78 -27.79 -19.01
C LEU A 161 3.85 -29.32 -19.13
N ASN A 162 3.34 -29.90 -20.21
CA ASN A 162 3.40 -31.34 -20.48
C ASN A 162 4.70 -31.82 -21.15
N SER A 163 5.61 -30.92 -21.49
CA SER A 163 6.92 -31.27 -22.04
C SER A 163 7.76 -32.11 -21.08
N GLU A 164 8.57 -33.03 -21.60
CA GLU A 164 9.60 -33.73 -20.84
C GLU A 164 10.81 -32.82 -20.53
N ASN A 165 10.95 -31.71 -21.27
CA ASN A 165 12.05 -30.77 -21.06
C ASN A 165 11.76 -29.84 -19.88
N GLU A 166 12.55 -29.97 -18.83
CA GLU A 166 12.45 -29.17 -17.62
C GLU A 166 12.47 -27.64 -17.87
N ASN A 167 13.25 -27.17 -18.85
CA ASN A 167 13.31 -25.74 -19.14
C ASN A 167 12.00 -25.24 -19.75
N VAL A 168 11.33 -26.09 -20.54
CA VAL A 168 10.06 -25.80 -21.19
C VAL A 168 8.92 -25.79 -20.17
N THR A 169 8.87 -26.80 -19.29
CA THR A 169 7.89 -26.80 -18.18
C THR A 169 8.08 -25.58 -17.25
N GLY A 170 9.33 -25.25 -16.94
CA GLY A 170 9.68 -24.05 -16.18
C GLY A 170 9.31 -22.75 -16.91
N LEU A 171 9.35 -22.71 -18.24
CA LEU A 171 8.87 -21.57 -19.03
C LEU A 171 7.35 -21.43 -18.90
N GLY A 172 6.59 -22.52 -19.08
CA GLY A 172 5.13 -22.51 -18.92
C GLY A 172 4.72 -21.95 -17.54
N ALA A 173 5.37 -22.41 -16.47
CA ALA A 173 5.16 -21.89 -15.13
C ALA A 173 5.54 -20.40 -14.99
N SER A 174 6.65 -19.95 -15.59
CA SER A 174 7.07 -18.54 -15.54
C SER A 174 6.10 -17.61 -16.28
N ILE A 175 5.54 -18.06 -17.41
CA ILE A 175 4.51 -17.31 -18.15
C ILE A 175 3.28 -17.10 -17.29
N ILE A 176 2.83 -18.15 -16.57
CA ILE A 176 1.71 -18.09 -15.64
C ILE A 176 1.99 -17.10 -14.51
N THR A 177 3.11 -17.26 -13.80
CA THR A 177 3.52 -16.39 -12.68
C THR A 177 3.54 -14.92 -13.09
N HIS A 178 4.04 -14.62 -14.29
CA HIS A 178 4.13 -13.24 -14.79
C HIS A 178 2.77 -12.67 -15.24
N SER A 179 2.01 -13.45 -16.02
CA SER A 179 0.89 -12.90 -16.80
C SER A 179 -0.47 -13.07 -16.15
N CYS A 180 -0.62 -13.97 -15.16
CA CYS A 180 -1.90 -14.25 -14.51
C CYS A 180 -2.19 -13.20 -13.43
N GLN A 181 -3.23 -12.38 -13.63
CA GLN A 181 -3.52 -11.23 -12.77
C GLN A 181 -4.99 -11.14 -12.31
N THR A 182 -5.90 -11.88 -12.96
CA THR A 182 -7.34 -11.76 -12.73
C THR A 182 -7.97 -13.08 -12.31
N ASN A 183 -9.06 -13.00 -11.54
CA ASN A 183 -9.82 -14.17 -11.11
C ASN A 183 -10.34 -15.01 -12.31
N MET A 184 -10.67 -14.36 -13.42
CA MET A 184 -11.10 -15.06 -14.65
C MET A 184 -9.97 -15.89 -15.26
N GLN A 185 -8.76 -15.34 -15.35
CA GLN A 185 -7.59 -16.07 -15.86
C GLN A 185 -7.22 -17.24 -14.93
N GLN A 186 -7.25 -17.03 -13.61
CA GLN A 186 -7.00 -18.09 -12.63
C GLN A 186 -8.01 -19.24 -12.78
N LYS A 187 -9.29 -18.92 -12.96
CA LYS A 187 -10.34 -19.92 -13.21
C LYS A 187 -10.11 -20.68 -14.52
N ALA A 188 -9.84 -19.96 -15.61
CA ALA A 188 -9.54 -20.57 -16.91
C ALA A 188 -8.33 -21.53 -16.85
N LEU A 189 -7.26 -21.15 -16.14
CA LEU A 189 -6.12 -22.03 -15.89
C LEU A 189 -6.49 -23.23 -15.01
N SER A 190 -7.39 -23.05 -14.03
CA SER A 190 -7.82 -24.14 -13.16
C SER A 190 -8.66 -25.20 -13.89
N ASP A 191 -9.40 -24.80 -14.93
CA ASP A 191 -10.35 -25.66 -15.65
C ASP A 191 -9.67 -26.61 -16.65
N THR A 192 -8.36 -26.44 -16.91
CA THR A 192 -7.62 -27.13 -17.99
C THR A 192 -6.58 -28.14 -17.49
N GLY A 193 -6.67 -28.57 -16.23
CA GLY A 193 -5.75 -29.56 -15.67
C GLY A 193 -4.33 -29.03 -15.37
N ILE A 194 -4.07 -27.74 -15.62
CA ILE A 194 -2.77 -27.10 -15.33
C ILE A 194 -2.39 -27.23 -13.85
N ILE A 195 -3.35 -27.07 -12.93
CA ILE A 195 -3.11 -27.23 -11.49
C ILE A 195 -2.57 -28.64 -11.18
N LYS A 196 -3.19 -29.69 -11.74
CA LYS A 196 -2.73 -31.08 -11.59
C LYS A 196 -1.28 -31.23 -12.06
N LYS A 197 -0.93 -30.62 -13.20
CA LYS A 197 0.44 -30.67 -13.72
C LYS A 197 1.46 -29.92 -12.86
N LEU A 198 1.10 -28.74 -12.35
CA LEU A 198 1.96 -27.98 -11.44
C LEU A 198 2.21 -28.71 -10.12
N ILE A 199 1.20 -29.42 -9.61
CA ILE A 199 1.32 -30.29 -8.42
C ILE A 199 2.26 -31.45 -8.70
N PHE A 200 2.14 -32.12 -9.85
CA PHE A 200 3.05 -33.20 -10.23
C PHE A 200 4.52 -32.73 -10.25
N MET A 201 4.77 -31.53 -10.76
CA MET A 201 6.11 -30.92 -10.81
C MET A 201 6.71 -30.62 -9.41
N LEU A 202 5.91 -30.59 -8.34
CA LEU A 202 6.42 -30.47 -6.96
C LEU A 202 7.26 -31.68 -6.51
N GLY A 203 7.08 -32.84 -7.17
CA GLY A 203 7.92 -34.02 -6.98
C GLY A 203 9.21 -34.03 -7.79
N GLY A 204 9.43 -33.01 -8.64
CA GLY A 204 10.54 -32.94 -9.59
C GLY A 204 11.84 -32.37 -9.03
N SER A 205 12.64 -31.79 -9.92
CA SER A 205 13.88 -31.09 -9.58
C SER A 205 13.64 -29.84 -8.72
N VAL A 206 14.71 -29.26 -8.17
CA VAL A 206 14.62 -27.99 -7.42
C VAL A 206 14.00 -26.88 -8.28
N THR A 207 14.43 -26.76 -9.53
CA THR A 207 13.96 -25.74 -10.47
C THR A 207 12.50 -25.95 -10.91
N GLN A 208 12.02 -27.19 -10.98
CA GLN A 208 10.60 -27.48 -11.21
C GLN A 208 9.76 -27.15 -9.97
N LYS A 209 10.21 -27.55 -8.78
CA LYS A 209 9.56 -27.23 -7.51
C LYS A 209 9.37 -25.72 -7.34
N GLU A 210 10.44 -24.95 -7.49
CA GLU A 210 10.41 -23.50 -7.33
C GLU A 210 9.45 -22.84 -8.33
N ALA A 211 9.55 -23.20 -9.62
CA ALA A 211 8.67 -22.65 -10.66
C ALA A 211 7.20 -23.02 -10.43
N SER A 212 6.93 -24.25 -10.00
CA SER A 212 5.57 -24.68 -9.65
C SER A 212 5.01 -23.96 -8.44
N LEU A 213 5.79 -23.77 -7.39
CA LEU A 213 5.33 -23.06 -6.18
C LEU A 213 5.01 -21.60 -6.47
N GLU A 214 5.83 -20.90 -7.26
CA GLU A 214 5.56 -19.52 -7.70
C GLU A 214 4.28 -19.43 -8.54
N SER A 215 4.11 -20.36 -9.49
CA SER A 215 2.93 -20.42 -10.37
C SER A 215 1.65 -20.76 -9.59
N LEU A 216 1.71 -21.75 -8.69
CA LEU A 216 0.60 -22.10 -7.80
C LEU A 216 0.23 -20.94 -6.88
N ALA A 217 1.22 -20.28 -6.25
CA ALA A 217 0.96 -19.11 -5.41
C ALA A 217 0.27 -17.99 -6.20
N THR A 218 0.55 -17.84 -7.50
CA THR A 218 -0.10 -16.86 -8.38
C THR A 218 -1.53 -17.27 -8.73
N ILE A 219 -1.75 -18.53 -9.12
CA ILE A 219 -3.07 -19.05 -9.49
C ILE A 219 -4.04 -19.04 -8.30
N LEU A 220 -3.56 -19.35 -7.10
CA LEU A 220 -4.39 -19.48 -5.89
C LEU A 220 -4.70 -18.14 -5.21
N LYS A 221 -4.01 -17.06 -5.58
CA LYS A 221 -4.06 -15.78 -4.87
C LYS A 221 -5.44 -15.12 -4.97
N GLY A 222 -6.10 -14.97 -3.82
CA GLY A 222 -7.36 -14.24 -3.70
C GLY A 222 -8.55 -14.95 -4.34
N ASN A 223 -8.46 -16.25 -4.63
CA ASN A 223 -9.47 -16.99 -5.38
C ASN A 223 -9.88 -18.29 -4.66
N PRO A 224 -10.93 -18.24 -3.81
CA PRO A 224 -11.40 -19.39 -3.04
C PRO A 224 -11.82 -20.59 -3.92
N ASP A 225 -12.47 -20.34 -5.06
CA ASP A 225 -12.96 -21.41 -5.96
C ASP A 225 -11.80 -22.25 -6.51
N VAL A 226 -10.72 -21.59 -6.93
CA VAL A 226 -9.54 -22.26 -7.46
C VAL A 226 -8.79 -23.01 -6.35
N ILE A 227 -8.81 -22.50 -5.11
CA ILE A 227 -8.27 -23.21 -3.96
C ILE A 227 -9.07 -24.48 -3.66
N LEU A 228 -10.41 -24.43 -3.72
CA LEU A 228 -11.22 -25.64 -3.54
C LEU A 228 -10.85 -26.72 -4.56
N LYS A 229 -10.66 -26.33 -5.83
CA LYS A 229 -10.16 -27.24 -6.87
C LYS A 229 -8.79 -27.79 -6.55
N PHE A 230 -7.84 -26.94 -6.12
CA PHE A 230 -6.51 -27.39 -5.70
C PHE A 230 -6.58 -28.42 -4.56
N MET A 231 -7.56 -28.29 -3.67
CA MET A 231 -7.78 -29.17 -2.53
C MET A 231 -8.53 -30.47 -2.86
N GLU A 232 -9.01 -30.67 -4.09
CA GLU A 232 -9.74 -31.86 -4.48
C GLU A 232 -8.91 -33.15 -4.22
N PRO A 233 -9.54 -34.26 -3.76
CA PRO A 233 -8.82 -35.51 -3.48
C PRO A 233 -8.02 -36.05 -4.68
N GLU A 234 -8.51 -35.77 -5.90
CA GLU A 234 -7.84 -36.15 -7.16
C GLU A 234 -6.45 -35.54 -7.32
N ASN A 235 -6.15 -34.46 -6.59
CA ASN A 235 -4.86 -33.79 -6.59
C ASN A 235 -3.85 -34.42 -5.62
N GLY A 236 -4.12 -35.63 -5.12
CA GLY A 236 -3.13 -36.47 -4.43
C GLY A 236 -2.63 -35.90 -3.10
N GLY A 237 -3.44 -35.09 -2.42
CA GLY A 237 -3.03 -34.44 -1.17
C GLY A 237 -2.02 -33.30 -1.38
N ALA A 238 -2.20 -32.50 -2.43
CA ALA A 238 -1.34 -31.38 -2.81
C ALA A 238 -0.92 -30.46 -1.65
N LEU A 239 -1.85 -30.16 -0.73
CA LEU A 239 -1.55 -29.37 0.47
C LEU A 239 -0.48 -30.02 1.34
N GLY A 240 -0.55 -31.35 1.51
CA GLY A 240 0.45 -32.14 2.23
C GLY A 240 1.81 -32.06 1.55
N THR A 241 1.85 -32.18 0.22
CA THR A 241 3.10 -32.03 -0.56
C THR A 241 3.73 -30.66 -0.37
N VAL A 242 2.95 -29.58 -0.48
CA VAL A 242 3.45 -28.21 -0.25
C VAL A 242 3.93 -28.05 1.19
N ASN A 243 3.20 -28.59 2.18
CA ASN A 243 3.62 -28.55 3.58
C ASN A 243 4.92 -29.32 3.85
N GLU A 244 5.17 -30.44 3.17
CA GLU A 244 6.45 -31.15 3.29
C GLU A 244 7.61 -30.37 2.66
N LEU A 245 7.38 -29.63 1.57
CA LEU A 245 8.40 -28.77 0.95
C LEU A 245 8.86 -27.60 1.84
N THR A 246 8.10 -27.25 2.89
CA THR A 246 8.58 -26.29 3.91
C THR A 246 9.81 -26.81 4.67
N LYS A 247 10.11 -28.12 4.59
CA LYS A 247 11.28 -28.78 5.19
C LYS A 247 12.38 -29.09 4.15
N ASP A 248 12.26 -28.63 2.91
CA ASP A 248 13.24 -28.91 1.85
C ASP A 248 14.63 -28.35 2.22
N LYS A 249 15.70 -28.98 1.73
CA LYS A 249 17.08 -28.55 2.00
C LYS A 249 17.40 -27.18 1.39
N ASN A 250 16.67 -26.75 0.36
CA ASN A 250 16.88 -25.47 -0.30
C ASN A 250 16.02 -24.38 0.34
N ALA A 251 16.65 -23.28 0.78
CA ALA A 251 15.99 -22.16 1.43
C ALA A 251 14.92 -21.47 0.57
N ARG A 252 15.17 -21.33 -0.74
CA ARG A 252 14.20 -20.79 -1.71
C ARG A 252 12.98 -21.67 -1.86
N THR A 253 13.16 -22.98 -2.00
CA THR A 253 12.03 -23.93 -2.00
C THR A 253 11.20 -23.82 -0.72
N ARG A 254 11.85 -23.74 0.45
CA ARG A 254 11.15 -23.56 1.73
C ARG A 254 10.35 -22.27 1.79
N LEU A 255 10.92 -21.15 1.36
CA LEU A 255 10.24 -19.85 1.32
C LEU A 255 9.01 -19.90 0.40
N LEU A 256 9.18 -20.39 -0.83
CA LEU A 256 8.11 -20.46 -1.82
C LEU A 256 6.96 -21.38 -1.36
N ALA A 257 7.30 -22.49 -0.68
CA ALA A 257 6.31 -23.36 -0.06
C ALA A 257 5.54 -22.63 1.05
N CYS A 258 6.24 -21.88 1.92
CA CYS A 258 5.60 -21.04 2.93
C CYS A 258 4.68 -19.99 2.30
N MET A 259 5.13 -19.29 1.26
CA MET A 259 4.33 -18.29 0.55
C MET A 259 3.07 -18.90 -0.08
N CYS A 260 3.17 -20.07 -0.71
CA CYS A 260 2.02 -20.79 -1.26
C CYS A 260 1.00 -21.13 -0.16
N LEU A 261 1.44 -21.62 1.00
CA LEU A 261 0.56 -21.90 2.15
C LEU A 261 -0.07 -20.63 2.73
N ILE A 262 0.69 -19.53 2.82
CA ILE A 262 0.17 -18.23 3.25
C ILE A 262 -0.93 -17.74 2.31
N VAL A 263 -0.73 -17.87 0.99
CA VAL A 263 -1.73 -17.51 -0.01
C VAL A 263 -3.02 -18.32 0.17
N ILE A 264 -2.89 -19.64 0.33
CA ILE A 264 -4.02 -20.54 0.57
C ILE A 264 -4.76 -20.12 1.84
N ARG A 265 -4.04 -19.92 2.96
CA ARG A 265 -4.64 -19.51 4.24
C ARG A 265 -5.36 -18.16 4.13
N ASN A 266 -4.74 -17.19 3.48
CA ASN A 266 -5.28 -15.84 3.39
C ASN A 266 -6.55 -15.78 2.53
N SER A 267 -6.64 -16.63 1.52
CA SER A 267 -7.76 -16.66 0.58
C SER A 267 -8.86 -17.63 1.03
N SER A 268 -8.52 -18.68 1.79
CA SER A 268 -9.45 -19.63 2.38
C SER A 268 -9.03 -20.01 3.82
N PRO A 269 -9.44 -19.21 4.82
CA PRO A 269 -9.02 -19.43 6.21
C PRO A 269 -9.38 -20.81 6.77
N SER A 270 -10.44 -21.44 6.26
CA SER A 270 -10.89 -22.77 6.66
C SER A 270 -9.90 -23.90 6.29
N CYS A 271 -9.08 -23.72 5.25
CA CYS A 271 -8.22 -24.79 4.73
C CYS A 271 -6.95 -25.06 5.57
N LEU A 272 -6.54 -24.13 6.45
CA LEU A 272 -5.32 -24.24 7.26
C LEU A 272 -5.58 -23.86 8.72
N GLN A 273 -6.47 -24.61 9.38
CA GLN A 273 -6.83 -24.36 10.77
C GLN A 273 -5.86 -24.98 11.80
N ASP A 274 -5.03 -25.95 11.40
CA ASP A 274 -4.07 -26.59 12.31
C ASP A 274 -3.08 -25.55 12.86
N LEU A 275 -3.15 -25.35 14.17
CA LEU A 275 -2.29 -24.46 14.94
C LEU A 275 -0.82 -24.78 14.73
N ARG A 276 -0.45 -26.07 14.63
CA ARG A 276 0.92 -26.51 14.46
C ARG A 276 1.51 -26.06 13.15
N ILE A 277 0.72 -26.05 12.07
CA ILE A 277 1.18 -25.55 10.76
C ILE A 277 1.43 -24.04 10.85
N LYS A 278 0.50 -23.28 11.45
CA LYS A 278 0.62 -21.83 11.63
C LYS A 278 1.89 -21.46 12.41
N THR A 279 2.13 -22.10 13.56
CA THR A 279 3.33 -21.87 14.38
C THR A 279 4.61 -22.30 13.65
N LYS A 280 4.59 -23.45 12.96
CA LYS A 280 5.73 -23.93 12.17
C LYS A 280 6.11 -22.95 11.07
N LEU A 281 5.14 -22.37 10.35
CA LEU A 281 5.41 -21.36 9.32
C LEU A 281 6.12 -20.13 9.90
N ILE A 282 5.68 -19.64 11.06
CA ILE A 282 6.33 -18.51 11.75
C ILE A 282 7.79 -18.84 12.08
N LEU A 283 8.05 -20.03 12.64
CA LEU A 283 9.40 -20.44 13.01
C LEU A 283 10.34 -20.59 11.80
N ILE A 284 9.84 -21.17 10.70
CA ILE A 284 10.62 -21.30 9.46
C ILE A 284 10.93 -19.93 8.87
N LEU A 285 9.96 -19.01 8.82
CA LEU A 285 10.21 -17.67 8.26
C LEU A 285 11.19 -16.86 9.11
N LEU A 286 11.21 -17.07 10.43
CA LEU A 286 12.23 -16.51 11.31
C LEU A 286 13.62 -17.12 11.09
N GLU A 287 13.71 -18.42 10.77
CA GLU A 287 14.97 -19.07 10.41
C GLU A 287 15.50 -18.53 9.07
N LEU A 288 14.63 -18.43 8.07
CA LEU A 288 14.97 -17.95 6.72
C LEU A 288 15.39 -16.47 6.67
N LEU A 289 15.08 -15.68 7.71
CA LEU A 289 15.56 -14.30 7.83
C LEU A 289 17.10 -14.20 7.83
N GLU A 290 17.78 -15.20 8.37
CA GLU A 290 19.25 -15.24 8.45
C GLU A 290 19.89 -15.80 7.17
N ASP A 291 19.10 -16.21 6.18
CA ASP A 291 19.60 -16.77 4.93
C ASP A 291 20.02 -15.66 3.95
N ASP A 292 21.15 -15.87 3.26
CA ASP A 292 21.69 -14.89 2.31
C ASP A 292 20.87 -14.78 1.02
N GLN A 293 20.21 -15.86 0.61
CA GLN A 293 19.48 -15.92 -0.66
C GLN A 293 18.04 -15.39 -0.50
N VAL A 294 17.41 -15.65 0.65
CA VAL A 294 15.97 -15.41 0.85
C VAL A 294 15.61 -14.57 2.07
N GLY A 295 16.61 -14.14 2.85
CA GLY A 295 16.39 -13.34 4.05
C GLY A 295 15.79 -11.96 3.78
N ASP A 296 15.84 -11.49 2.53
CA ASP A 296 15.23 -10.22 2.13
C ASP A 296 13.71 -10.38 1.91
N GLU A 297 13.24 -11.53 1.45
CA GLU A 297 11.83 -11.83 1.20
C GLU A 297 11.11 -12.46 2.41
N ALA A 298 11.83 -13.21 3.25
CA ALA A 298 11.27 -13.90 4.41
C ALA A 298 10.45 -12.98 5.36
N PRO A 299 10.89 -11.74 5.68
CA PRO A 299 10.12 -10.83 6.53
C PRO A 299 8.80 -10.40 5.90
N PHE A 300 8.74 -10.25 4.57
CA PHE A 300 7.50 -9.92 3.86
C PHE A 300 6.51 -11.09 3.89
N ALA A 301 7.00 -12.32 3.74
CA ALA A 301 6.18 -13.52 3.90
C ALA A 301 5.64 -13.62 5.34
N LEU A 302 6.49 -13.38 6.35
CA LEU A 302 6.06 -13.33 7.76
C LEU A 302 5.00 -12.26 7.99
N SER A 303 5.24 -11.05 7.46
CA SER A 303 4.30 -9.94 7.50
C SER A 303 2.95 -10.28 6.86
N SER A 304 2.95 -10.91 5.67
CA SER A 304 1.74 -11.34 4.97
C SER A 304 0.95 -12.41 5.74
N LEU A 305 1.66 -13.29 6.45
CA LEU A 305 1.06 -14.27 7.33
C LEU A 305 0.29 -13.56 8.47
N ILE A 306 0.92 -12.64 9.20
CA ILE A 306 0.36 -12.01 10.42
C ILE A 306 -0.59 -10.82 10.15
N ALA A 307 -0.52 -10.20 8.97
CA ALA A 307 -1.25 -8.96 8.67
C ALA A 307 -2.76 -9.11 8.93
N GLU A 308 -3.28 -8.23 9.80
CA GLU A 308 -4.71 -8.15 10.16
C GLU A 308 -5.32 -9.44 10.73
N LYS A 309 -4.50 -10.32 11.33
CA LYS A 309 -4.96 -11.59 11.92
C LYS A 309 -4.49 -11.70 13.37
N GLU A 310 -5.40 -11.43 14.29
CA GLU A 310 -5.10 -11.41 15.72
C GLU A 310 -4.64 -12.79 16.24
N ASP A 311 -5.26 -13.88 15.77
CA ASP A 311 -4.89 -15.25 16.11
C ASP A 311 -3.42 -15.54 15.79
N LEU A 312 -2.94 -15.08 14.64
CA LEU A 312 -1.54 -15.26 14.25
C LEU A 312 -0.59 -14.30 14.93
N GLN A 313 -1.04 -13.08 15.26
CA GLN A 313 -0.22 -12.17 16.06
C GLN A 313 0.02 -12.73 17.46
N VAL A 314 -0.96 -13.44 18.04
CA VAL A 314 -0.79 -14.18 19.30
C VAL A 314 0.31 -15.23 19.16
N LEU A 315 0.23 -16.11 18.16
CA LEU A 315 1.22 -17.16 17.95
C LEU A 315 2.61 -16.60 17.64
N ALA A 316 2.67 -15.54 16.84
CA ALA A 316 3.92 -14.86 16.53
C ALA A 316 4.54 -14.20 17.76
N PHE A 317 3.73 -13.64 18.65
CA PHE A 317 4.18 -13.12 19.93
C PHE A 317 4.73 -14.22 20.83
N GLU A 318 4.03 -15.35 20.95
CA GLU A 318 4.49 -16.54 21.70
C GLU A 318 5.78 -17.14 21.13
N ALA A 319 5.96 -17.06 19.80
CA ALA A 319 7.20 -17.47 19.12
C ALA A 319 8.35 -16.45 19.24
N ASN A 320 8.18 -15.38 20.03
CA ASN A 320 9.15 -14.30 20.23
C ASN A 320 9.57 -13.59 18.93
N VAL A 321 8.64 -13.41 17.99
CA VAL A 321 8.93 -12.75 16.70
C VAL A 321 9.49 -11.34 16.90
N ILE A 322 8.91 -10.54 17.80
CA ILE A 322 9.35 -9.16 18.04
C ILE A 322 10.80 -9.15 18.51
N ASP A 323 11.12 -9.92 19.54
CA ASP A 323 12.47 -10.06 20.07
C ASP A 323 13.48 -10.47 19.01
N LYS A 324 13.16 -11.48 18.19
CA LYS A 324 14.06 -11.98 17.14
C LYS A 324 14.29 -10.95 16.05
N LEU A 325 13.24 -10.26 15.59
CA LEU A 325 13.36 -9.20 14.59
C LEU A 325 14.19 -8.01 15.12
N VAL A 326 13.96 -7.59 16.36
CA VAL A 326 14.73 -6.50 16.99
C VAL A 326 16.19 -6.90 17.23
N ASN A 327 16.43 -8.15 17.63
CA ASN A 327 17.79 -8.68 17.73
C ASN A 327 18.50 -8.70 16.37
N HIS A 328 17.78 -8.98 15.28
CA HIS A 328 18.34 -8.90 13.94
C HIS A 328 18.74 -7.47 13.56
N LEU A 329 17.91 -6.47 13.90
CA LEU A 329 18.24 -5.04 13.71
C LEU A 329 19.48 -4.60 14.51
N ARG A 330 19.74 -5.22 15.67
CA ARG A 330 20.93 -4.94 16.50
C ARG A 330 22.24 -5.47 15.92
N LYS A 331 22.21 -6.43 15.00
CA LYS A 331 23.43 -7.09 14.47
C LYS A 331 24.28 -6.17 13.60
N GLY A 332 23.70 -5.12 13.02
CA GLY A 332 24.41 -4.18 12.17
C GLY A 332 23.56 -3.65 11.02
N PRO A 333 24.17 -2.94 10.06
CA PRO A 333 23.48 -2.40 8.91
C PRO A 333 22.93 -3.53 8.03
N LEU A 334 21.69 -3.36 7.56
CA LEU A 334 20.99 -4.31 6.71
C LEU A 334 20.80 -3.74 5.31
N LEU A 335 20.62 -4.61 4.32
CA LEU A 335 20.15 -4.21 3.00
C LEU A 335 18.77 -3.55 3.12
N SER A 336 18.52 -2.51 2.32
CA SER A 336 17.27 -1.73 2.39
C SER A 336 16.03 -2.62 2.30
N ARG A 337 16.06 -3.65 1.44
CA ARG A 337 14.94 -4.58 1.26
C ARG A 337 14.64 -5.41 2.51
N ARG A 338 15.69 -5.91 3.19
CA ARG A 338 15.55 -6.65 4.44
C ARG A 338 15.05 -5.76 5.57
N LEU A 339 15.62 -4.56 5.70
CA LEU A 339 15.19 -3.56 6.70
C LEU A 339 13.71 -3.19 6.52
N GLU A 340 13.30 -2.88 5.28
CA GLU A 340 11.90 -2.62 4.92
C GLU A 340 11.00 -3.77 5.39
N GLY A 341 11.33 -5.01 5.02
CA GLY A 341 10.54 -6.18 5.36
C GLY A 341 10.41 -6.40 6.87
N ILE A 342 11.49 -6.21 7.63
CA ILE A 342 11.49 -6.32 9.09
C ILE A 342 10.59 -5.24 9.72
N LEU A 343 10.70 -3.99 9.27
CA LEU A 343 9.89 -2.89 9.80
C LEU A 343 8.39 -3.10 9.54
N ILE A 344 8.02 -3.62 8.36
CA ILE A 344 6.63 -3.96 8.04
C ILE A 344 6.15 -5.15 8.90
N ALA A 345 6.98 -6.17 9.11
CA ALA A 345 6.63 -7.29 10.00
C ALA A 345 6.40 -6.81 11.45
N LEU A 346 7.28 -5.95 11.98
CA LEU A 346 7.11 -5.32 13.29
C LEU A 346 5.85 -4.45 13.35
N ALA A 347 5.57 -3.69 12.29
CA ALA A 347 4.36 -2.89 12.19
C ALA A 347 3.11 -3.77 12.29
N ASN A 348 3.06 -4.88 11.55
CA ASN A 348 1.92 -5.80 11.58
C ASN A 348 1.81 -6.55 12.91
N MET A 349 2.90 -6.86 13.60
CA MET A 349 2.86 -7.36 14.98
C MET A 349 2.16 -6.37 15.92
N CYS A 350 2.35 -5.06 15.72
CA CYS A 350 1.79 -4.01 16.56
C CYS A 350 0.41 -3.51 16.11
N SER A 351 -0.23 -4.13 15.11
CA SER A 351 -1.43 -3.55 14.51
C SER A 351 -2.66 -3.64 15.40
N ARG A 352 -2.84 -4.74 16.17
CA ARG A 352 -3.99 -4.96 17.06
C ARG A 352 -3.63 -5.15 18.53
N LEU A 353 -2.59 -5.94 18.84
CA LEU A 353 -2.28 -6.36 20.20
C LEU A 353 -1.46 -5.35 21.00
N GLU A 354 -1.98 -4.92 22.15
CA GLU A 354 -1.29 -3.97 23.04
C GLU A 354 0.02 -4.54 23.61
N ARG A 355 0.03 -5.82 24.00
CA ARG A 355 1.25 -6.51 24.48
C ARG A 355 2.38 -6.52 23.45
N CYS A 356 2.08 -6.49 22.16
CA CYS A 356 3.09 -6.40 21.11
C CYS A 356 3.73 -5.01 21.07
N ARG A 357 2.92 -3.95 21.21
CA ARG A 357 3.42 -2.56 21.30
C ARG A 357 4.29 -2.38 22.55
N ASP A 358 3.80 -2.83 23.70
CA ASP A 358 4.54 -2.78 24.97
C ASP A 358 5.87 -3.53 24.86
N ARG A 359 5.88 -4.72 24.24
CA ARG A 359 7.13 -5.48 24.03
C ARG A 359 8.11 -4.75 23.12
N LEU A 360 7.64 -4.23 21.98
CA LEU A 360 8.47 -3.47 21.04
C LEU A 360 9.11 -2.25 21.73
N LEU A 361 8.34 -1.51 22.52
CA LEU A 361 8.81 -0.37 23.30
C LEU A 361 9.83 -0.79 24.37
N SER A 362 9.57 -1.88 25.10
CA SER A 362 10.48 -2.39 26.15
C SER A 362 11.85 -2.84 25.61
N LEU A 363 11.92 -3.19 24.32
CA LEU A 363 13.16 -3.57 23.64
C LEU A 363 13.89 -2.36 23.04
N GLU A 364 13.41 -1.14 23.27
CA GLU A 364 13.93 0.10 22.68
C GLU A 364 14.00 0.07 21.15
N ALA A 365 13.17 -0.78 20.52
CA ALA A 365 13.21 -1.01 19.07
C ALA A 365 12.87 0.26 18.27
N VAL A 366 12.20 1.19 18.93
CA VAL A 366 11.80 2.47 18.38
C VAL A 366 12.99 3.33 17.92
N LYS A 367 14.20 3.13 18.49
CA LYS A 367 15.43 3.77 17.99
C LYS A 367 15.70 3.40 16.53
N PHE A 368 15.66 2.11 16.19
CA PHE A 368 15.83 1.62 14.81
C PHE A 368 14.74 2.14 13.87
N VAL A 369 13.50 2.25 14.36
CA VAL A 369 12.40 2.82 13.57
C VAL A 369 12.65 4.30 13.28
N THR A 370 13.20 5.04 14.24
CA THR A 370 13.55 6.46 14.07
C THR A 370 14.69 6.65 13.07
N ASP A 371 15.75 5.86 13.18
CA ASP A 371 16.88 5.88 12.24
C ASP A 371 16.41 5.56 10.81
N ALA A 372 15.44 4.65 10.68
CA ALA A 372 14.85 4.28 9.40
C ALA A 372 14.04 5.39 8.73
N LEU A 373 13.56 6.40 9.48
CA LEU A 373 12.86 7.56 8.90
C LEU A 373 13.78 8.43 8.02
N SER A 374 15.10 8.35 8.21
CA SER A 374 16.08 9.18 7.48
C SER A 374 16.91 8.37 6.46
N GLN A 375 16.47 7.17 6.09
CA GLN A 375 17.18 6.30 5.14
C GLN A 375 16.98 6.76 3.68
N ASP A 376 17.95 6.46 2.82
CA ASP A 376 17.91 6.84 1.40
C ASP A 376 16.76 6.19 0.62
N SER A 377 16.41 4.94 0.97
CA SER A 377 15.29 4.21 0.35
C SER A 377 13.94 4.72 0.86
N GLY A 378 13.10 5.19 -0.07
CA GLY A 378 11.73 5.63 0.24
C GLY A 378 10.87 4.50 0.82
N GLU A 379 11.09 3.26 0.38
CA GLU A 379 10.40 2.07 0.89
C GLU A 379 10.69 1.86 2.38
N VAL A 380 11.95 2.03 2.80
CA VAL A 380 12.35 1.95 4.20
C VAL A 380 11.72 3.07 5.03
N ARG A 381 11.75 4.32 4.52
CA ARG A 381 11.11 5.46 5.21
C ARG A 381 9.61 5.26 5.40
N ALA A 382 8.92 4.76 4.37
CA ALA A 382 7.51 4.42 4.44
C ALA A 382 7.23 3.27 5.44
N ALA A 383 8.03 2.21 5.41
CA ALA A 383 7.92 1.10 6.36
C ALA A 383 8.10 1.54 7.82
N ALA A 384 9.04 2.46 8.08
CA ALA A 384 9.24 3.07 9.39
C ALA A 384 8.01 3.88 9.84
N CYS A 385 7.43 4.68 8.96
CA CYS A 385 6.19 5.41 9.24
C CYS A 385 5.01 4.46 9.54
N ILE A 386 4.85 3.38 8.76
CA ILE A 386 3.81 2.37 8.99
C ILE A 386 4.01 1.68 10.36
N CYS A 387 5.26 1.43 10.75
CA CYS A 387 5.59 0.91 12.07
C CYS A 387 5.18 1.88 13.18
N LEU A 388 5.59 3.16 13.09
CA LEU A 388 5.20 4.19 14.06
C LEU A 388 3.70 4.38 14.14
N LYS A 389 2.99 4.39 13.01
CA LYS A 389 1.53 4.45 12.97
C LYS A 389 0.90 3.35 13.82
N ASN A 390 1.36 2.11 13.69
CA ASN A 390 0.78 0.98 14.41
C ASN A 390 1.17 0.96 15.90
N VAL A 391 2.40 1.35 16.22
CA VAL A 391 2.89 1.46 17.61
C VAL A 391 2.19 2.61 18.36
N SER A 392 1.90 3.72 17.68
CA SER A 392 1.20 4.89 18.23
C SER A 392 -0.33 4.74 18.35
N ARG A 393 -0.92 3.58 18.04
CA ARG A 393 -2.36 3.34 18.30
C ARG A 393 -2.70 3.13 19.77
N SER A 394 -1.71 2.94 20.64
CA SER A 394 -1.92 2.78 22.07
C SER A 394 -2.29 4.11 22.72
N VAL A 395 -3.55 4.23 23.20
CA VAL A 395 -4.00 5.40 23.95
C VAL A 395 -3.17 5.58 25.22
N LYS A 396 -2.82 4.49 25.92
CA LYS A 396 -1.95 4.50 27.09
C LYS A 396 -0.60 5.17 26.78
N ASN A 397 0.07 4.73 25.72
CA ASN A 397 1.39 5.23 25.34
C ASN A 397 1.35 6.65 24.75
N LEU A 398 0.29 6.99 24.00
CA LEU A 398 0.03 8.36 23.55
C LEU A 398 -0.19 9.28 24.75
N SER A 399 -1.07 8.91 25.67
CA SER A 399 -1.37 9.67 26.89
C SER A 399 -0.21 9.76 27.87
N ALA A 400 0.87 9.01 27.66
CA ALA A 400 2.12 9.12 28.41
C ALA A 400 3.15 10.03 27.71
N GLY A 401 2.83 10.62 26.55
CA GLY A 401 3.72 11.50 25.80
C GLY A 401 4.89 10.81 25.10
N LEU A 402 4.88 9.48 24.96
CA LEU A 402 6.05 8.71 24.49
C LEU A 402 6.48 9.06 23.05
N PHE A 403 5.54 9.49 22.20
CA PHE A 403 5.80 9.78 20.78
C PHE A 403 5.91 11.27 20.47
N MET A 404 5.41 12.15 21.34
CA MET A 404 5.42 13.59 21.12
C MET A 404 6.71 14.20 21.67
N ASN A 405 7.84 13.83 21.06
CA ASN A 405 9.17 14.39 21.35
C ASN A 405 9.95 14.62 20.06
N GLU A 406 11.04 15.40 20.15
CA GLU A 406 11.83 15.83 19.00
C GLU A 406 12.37 14.68 18.15
N ASN A 407 12.71 13.54 18.76
CA ASN A 407 13.27 12.38 18.05
C ASN A 407 12.29 11.80 17.03
N PHE A 408 10.97 11.86 17.29
CA PHE A 408 9.96 11.39 16.35
C PHE A 408 9.40 12.51 15.50
N VAL A 409 9.04 13.61 16.15
CA VAL A 409 8.28 14.69 15.53
C VAL A 409 9.10 15.37 14.44
N VAL A 410 10.38 15.65 14.68
CA VAL A 410 11.21 16.36 13.70
C VAL A 410 11.45 15.51 12.44
N PRO A 411 11.87 14.24 12.51
CA PRO A 411 11.98 13.40 11.32
C PRO A 411 10.66 13.20 10.59
N LEU A 412 9.55 12.99 11.31
CA LEU A 412 8.23 12.85 10.68
C LEU A 412 7.79 14.12 9.93
N VAL A 413 8.02 15.30 10.51
CA VAL A 413 7.73 16.57 9.83
C VAL A 413 8.63 16.76 8.61
N ARG A 414 9.90 16.33 8.64
CA ARG A 414 10.77 16.34 7.45
C ARG A 414 10.21 15.46 6.33
N LEU A 415 9.62 14.31 6.64
CA LEU A 415 9.00 13.43 5.64
C LEU A 415 7.74 13.99 4.99
N LEU A 416 7.15 15.06 5.55
CA LEU A 416 6.10 15.80 4.85
C LEU A 416 6.62 16.57 3.63
N PHE A 417 7.93 16.73 3.50
CA PHE A 417 8.61 17.36 2.35
C PHE A 417 9.23 16.32 1.39
N ASP A 418 8.98 15.02 1.59
CA ASP A 418 9.56 13.96 0.76
C ASP A 418 9.10 14.06 -0.70
N ASP A 419 10.01 13.82 -1.64
CA ASP A 419 9.72 13.81 -3.08
C ASP A 419 8.76 12.68 -3.48
N LEU A 420 8.69 11.62 -2.67
CA LEU A 420 7.86 10.45 -2.93
C LEU A 420 6.53 10.55 -2.20
N THR A 421 5.44 10.69 -2.97
CA THR A 421 4.08 10.82 -2.44
C THR A 421 3.69 9.70 -1.47
N PHE A 422 4.08 8.44 -1.74
CA PHE A 422 3.76 7.32 -0.85
C PHE A 422 4.44 7.41 0.52
N VAL A 423 5.60 8.06 0.60
CA VAL A 423 6.30 8.34 1.87
C VAL A 423 5.54 9.43 2.64
N GLN A 424 5.15 10.52 1.96
CA GLN A 424 4.33 11.58 2.56
C GLN A 424 3.01 11.02 3.12
N VAL A 425 2.31 10.17 2.36
CA VAL A 425 1.07 9.50 2.81
C VAL A 425 1.33 8.67 4.08
N SER A 426 2.40 7.90 4.11
CA SER A 426 2.76 7.06 5.27
C SER A 426 3.11 7.92 6.49
N ALA A 427 3.85 9.01 6.30
CA ALA A 427 4.20 9.97 7.35
C ALA A 427 2.96 10.67 7.91
N LEU A 428 2.04 11.15 7.06
CA LEU A 428 0.78 11.76 7.48
C LEU A 428 -0.08 10.78 8.29
N ASP A 429 -0.13 9.51 7.89
CA ASP A 429 -0.84 8.46 8.63
C ASP A 429 -0.25 8.24 10.03
N ALA A 430 1.08 8.29 10.19
CA ALA A 430 1.74 8.19 11.49
C ALA A 430 1.51 9.44 12.34
N ILE A 431 1.70 10.62 11.76
CA ILE A 431 1.47 11.93 12.39
C ILE A 431 0.03 12.02 12.90
N SER A 432 -0.95 11.60 12.09
CA SER A 432 -2.38 11.63 12.47
C SER A 432 -2.66 10.94 13.80
N ASN A 433 -1.93 9.87 14.14
CA ASN A 433 -2.09 9.22 15.44
C ASN A 433 -1.35 9.99 16.55
N ILE A 434 -0.12 10.42 16.28
CA ILE A 434 0.76 11.05 17.27
C ILE A 434 0.21 12.41 17.72
N VAL A 435 -0.33 13.22 16.80
CA VAL A 435 -0.79 14.59 17.09
C VAL A 435 -2.07 14.68 17.91
N VAL A 436 -2.75 13.55 18.16
CA VAL A 436 -3.88 13.50 19.09
C VAL A 436 -3.44 13.81 20.53
N ASP A 437 -2.16 13.61 20.88
CA ASP A 437 -1.59 13.65 22.25
C ASP A 437 -2.33 14.55 23.25
N PHE A 438 -2.75 13.94 24.36
CA PHE A 438 -3.61 14.52 25.39
C PHE A 438 -2.85 15.40 26.39
N LEU A 439 -1.51 15.32 26.44
CA LEU A 439 -0.69 15.93 27.51
C LEU A 439 -0.05 17.28 27.17
N ALA A 440 -0.62 18.05 26.25
CA ALA A 440 -0.16 19.40 25.87
C ALA A 440 1.25 19.50 25.24
N HIS A 441 1.89 18.39 24.82
CA HIS A 441 3.19 18.41 24.13
C HIS A 441 3.14 18.80 22.64
N LYS A 442 1.96 19.22 22.15
CA LYS A 442 1.73 19.64 20.76
C LYS A 442 2.62 20.81 20.31
N LYS A 443 3.18 21.59 21.26
CA LYS A 443 4.11 22.70 20.99
C LYS A 443 5.32 22.29 20.16
N ILE A 444 5.87 21.09 20.35
CA ILE A 444 7.03 20.62 19.57
C ILE A 444 6.68 20.54 18.08
N PHE A 445 5.49 20.00 17.76
CA PHE A 445 5.00 19.90 16.39
C PHE A 445 4.78 21.27 15.75
N MET A 446 4.32 22.25 16.53
CA MET A 446 4.12 23.62 16.05
C MET A 446 5.47 24.32 15.82
N GLN A 447 6.41 24.21 16.77
CA GLN A 447 7.73 24.85 16.71
C GLN A 447 8.60 24.35 15.56
N CYS A 448 8.47 23.09 15.15
CA CYS A 448 9.20 22.56 14.00
C CYS A 448 8.50 22.82 12.64
N GLY A 449 7.45 23.66 12.62
CA GLY A 449 6.73 24.04 11.39
C GLY A 449 5.74 23.00 10.89
N GLY A 450 5.37 22.00 11.70
CA GLY A 450 4.45 20.93 11.32
C GLY A 450 3.07 21.44 10.90
N VAL A 451 2.52 22.44 11.62
CA VAL A 451 1.22 23.04 11.28
C VAL A 451 1.25 23.69 9.89
N LYS A 452 2.24 24.55 9.66
CA LYS A 452 2.43 25.22 8.37
C LYS A 452 2.52 24.22 7.22
N GLN A 453 3.25 23.13 7.41
CA GLN A 453 3.38 22.10 6.39
C GLN A 453 2.08 21.30 6.18
N LEU A 454 1.32 20.98 7.23
CA LEU A 454 0.01 20.35 7.09
C LEU A 454 -0.97 21.26 6.33
N VAL A 455 -0.96 22.58 6.59
CA VAL A 455 -1.78 23.55 5.86
C VAL A 455 -1.35 23.68 4.39
N GLN A 456 -0.06 23.52 4.09
CA GLN A 456 0.40 23.49 2.70
C GLN A 456 -0.05 22.21 1.99
N LEU A 457 0.07 21.05 2.64
CA LEU A 457 -0.34 19.75 2.07
C LEU A 457 -1.86 19.63 1.92
N SER A 458 -2.65 20.31 2.76
CA SER A 458 -4.11 20.35 2.59
C SER A 458 -4.54 21.03 1.28
N LYS A 459 -3.62 21.75 0.60
CA LYS A 459 -3.84 22.40 -0.70
C LYS A 459 -3.24 21.61 -1.88
N SER A 460 -2.78 20.38 -1.65
CA SER A 460 -2.16 19.53 -2.68
C SER A 460 -3.13 19.21 -3.82
N MET A 461 -2.61 19.04 -5.04
CA MET A 461 -3.41 18.52 -6.16
C MET A 461 -3.81 17.05 -5.94
N ASP A 462 -3.06 16.30 -5.14
CA ASP A 462 -3.37 14.92 -4.76
C ASP A 462 -4.40 14.90 -3.60
N SER A 463 -5.59 14.35 -3.87
CA SER A 463 -6.68 14.25 -2.90
C SER A 463 -6.37 13.37 -1.69
N THR A 464 -5.52 12.35 -1.86
CA THR A 464 -5.06 11.49 -0.77
C THR A 464 -4.18 12.28 0.19
N ILE A 465 -3.28 13.11 -0.32
CA ILE A 465 -2.46 14.01 0.51
C ILE A 465 -3.36 15.03 1.23
N ARG A 466 -4.31 15.66 0.52
CA ARG A 466 -5.24 16.62 1.13
C ARG A 466 -6.01 16.02 2.30
N VAL A 467 -6.69 14.88 2.08
CA VAL A 467 -7.52 14.26 3.12
C VAL A 467 -6.70 13.85 4.34
N LYS A 468 -5.47 13.36 4.13
CA LYS A 468 -4.57 12.93 5.22
C LYS A 468 -4.02 14.14 6.00
N ALA A 469 -3.69 15.23 5.32
CA ALA A 469 -3.27 16.47 5.96
C ALA A 469 -4.39 17.09 6.80
N VAL A 470 -5.62 17.15 6.28
CA VAL A 470 -6.78 17.65 7.03
C VAL A 470 -7.13 16.72 8.20
N CYS A 471 -7.03 15.40 8.03
CA CYS A 471 -7.19 14.43 9.12
C CYS A 471 -6.17 14.67 10.25
N ALA A 472 -4.90 14.92 9.91
CA ALA A 472 -3.87 15.27 10.89
C ALA A 472 -4.16 16.62 11.59
N LEU A 473 -4.60 17.65 10.87
CA LEU A 473 -5.02 18.93 11.47
C LEU A 473 -6.22 18.76 12.41
N ARG A 474 -7.22 17.98 12.02
CA ARG A 474 -8.38 17.65 12.86
C ARG A 474 -7.93 16.96 14.15
N ASN A 475 -7.04 15.99 14.04
CA ASN A 475 -6.52 15.26 15.19
C ASN A 475 -5.67 16.16 16.09
N LEU A 476 -4.87 17.04 15.50
CA LEU A 476 -4.07 18.03 16.22
C LEU A 476 -4.97 18.96 17.02
N THR A 477 -6.12 19.39 16.48
CA THR A 477 -7.08 20.29 17.14
C THR A 477 -8.00 19.59 18.15
N PHE A 478 -7.86 18.30 18.37
CA PHE A 478 -8.62 17.60 19.40
C PHE A 478 -8.17 18.04 20.81
N LEU A 479 -9.08 18.61 21.61
CA LEU A 479 -8.84 19.09 22.99
C LEU A 479 -7.63 20.03 23.14
N VAL A 480 -7.38 20.90 22.14
CA VAL A 480 -6.34 21.93 22.25
C VAL A 480 -6.80 23.11 23.08
N ASN A 481 -5.86 23.75 23.79
CA ASN A 481 -6.11 25.01 24.48
C ASN A 481 -6.17 26.18 23.48
N ASP A 482 -6.69 27.33 23.93
CA ASP A 482 -6.92 28.50 23.07
C ASP A 482 -5.62 29.04 22.45
N GLN A 483 -4.50 29.04 23.20
CA GLN A 483 -3.18 29.43 22.66
C GLN A 483 -2.79 28.59 21.43
N CYS A 484 -2.92 27.26 21.51
CA CYS A 484 -2.64 26.38 20.39
C CYS A 484 -3.64 26.58 19.24
N LYS A 485 -4.91 26.88 19.53
CA LYS A 485 -5.91 27.19 18.49
C LYS A 485 -5.54 28.45 17.71
N GLU A 486 -5.14 29.51 18.40
CA GLU A 486 -4.68 30.75 17.76
C GLU A 486 -3.47 30.52 16.87
N GLU A 487 -2.47 29.78 17.34
CA GLU A 487 -1.30 29.41 16.54
C GLU A 487 -1.71 28.63 15.28
N ILE A 488 -2.63 27.65 15.40
CA ILE A 488 -3.13 26.89 14.24
C ILE A 488 -3.90 27.77 13.27
N LEU A 489 -4.77 28.65 13.76
CA LEU A 489 -5.59 29.55 12.94
C LEU A 489 -4.75 30.66 12.28
N SER A 490 -3.59 31.00 12.83
CA SER A 490 -2.65 31.94 12.20
C SER A 490 -2.11 31.41 10.86
N GLU A 491 -1.95 30.09 10.73
CA GLU A 491 -1.54 29.43 9.49
C GLU A 491 -2.77 28.99 8.66
N LEU A 492 -3.80 28.45 9.31
CA LEU A 492 -5.02 27.95 8.70
C LEU A 492 -6.09 29.04 8.56
N THR A 493 -5.89 29.90 7.57
CA THR A 493 -6.81 31.01 7.25
C THR A 493 -8.26 30.55 6.98
N GLN A 494 -9.24 31.44 7.24
CA GLN A 494 -10.65 31.21 6.90
C GLN A 494 -10.88 30.87 5.42
N LEU A 495 -10.14 31.50 4.50
CA LEU A 495 -10.19 31.19 3.07
C LEU A 495 -9.79 29.74 2.79
N THR A 496 -8.74 29.25 3.47
CA THR A 496 -8.31 27.85 3.34
C THR A 496 -9.37 26.91 3.89
N LEU A 497 -9.95 27.19 5.07
CA LEU A 497 -11.06 26.41 5.62
C LEU A 497 -12.27 26.37 4.69
N GLY A 498 -12.67 27.51 4.14
CA GLY A 498 -13.77 27.58 3.17
C GLY A 498 -13.51 26.73 1.92
N SER A 499 -12.29 26.80 1.36
CA SER A 499 -11.92 25.97 0.21
C SER A 499 -11.95 24.46 0.51
N LEU A 500 -11.59 24.07 1.73
CA LEU A 500 -11.56 22.67 2.17
C LEU A 500 -12.97 22.12 2.46
N ILE A 501 -13.86 22.95 3.00
CA ILE A 501 -15.28 22.61 3.19
C ILE A 501 -15.95 22.40 1.83
N CYS A 502 -15.56 23.18 0.82
CA CYS A 502 -16.08 23.10 -0.55
C CYS A 502 -15.21 22.22 -1.48
N ASP A 503 -14.32 21.38 -0.95
CA ASP A 503 -13.45 20.52 -1.78
C ASP A 503 -14.28 19.59 -2.67
N PRO A 504 -13.86 19.27 -3.91
CA PRO A 504 -14.57 18.32 -4.76
C PRO A 504 -14.69 16.91 -4.15
N GLU A 505 -13.77 16.52 -3.26
CA GLU A 505 -13.74 15.18 -2.67
C GLU A 505 -14.47 15.13 -1.33
N THR A 506 -15.52 14.29 -1.25
CA THR A 506 -16.36 14.19 -0.04
C THR A 506 -15.60 13.78 1.21
N CYS A 507 -14.53 12.99 1.07
CA CYS A 507 -13.68 12.63 2.19
C CYS A 507 -12.93 13.85 2.74
N VAL A 508 -12.48 14.79 1.90
CA VAL A 508 -11.86 16.03 2.35
C VAL A 508 -12.89 16.90 3.05
N GLN A 509 -14.10 17.05 2.47
CA GLN A 509 -15.20 17.80 3.08
C GLN A 509 -15.52 17.29 4.49
N GLU A 510 -15.66 15.96 4.67
CA GLU A 510 -15.93 15.33 5.95
C GLU A 510 -14.86 15.67 7.00
N GLN A 511 -13.58 15.48 6.65
CA GLN A 511 -12.48 15.78 7.57
C GLN A 511 -12.40 17.28 7.90
N SER A 512 -12.74 18.14 6.93
CA SER A 512 -12.70 19.60 7.07
C SER A 512 -13.78 20.12 8.00
N LEU A 513 -15.01 19.62 7.87
CA LEU A 513 -16.10 19.94 8.80
C LEU A 513 -15.80 19.40 10.20
N ALA A 514 -15.20 18.22 10.32
CA ALA A 514 -14.76 17.70 11.62
C ALA A 514 -13.63 18.54 12.23
N LEU A 515 -12.72 19.09 11.43
CA LEU A 515 -11.69 20.04 11.88
C LEU A 515 -12.34 21.33 12.39
N VAL A 516 -13.27 21.92 11.64
CA VAL A 516 -14.00 23.12 12.07
C VAL A 516 -14.75 22.85 13.37
N ARG A 517 -15.43 21.69 13.47
CA ARG A 517 -16.12 21.26 14.69
C ARG A 517 -15.21 21.29 15.91
N ASN A 518 -13.99 20.75 15.80
CA ASN A 518 -13.01 20.75 16.89
C ASN A 518 -12.53 22.17 17.24
N LEU A 519 -12.31 23.02 16.24
CA LEU A 519 -11.86 24.40 16.45
C LEU A 519 -12.90 25.21 17.22
N VAL A 520 -14.19 25.01 16.92
CA VAL A 520 -15.32 25.75 17.54
C VAL A 520 -15.85 25.09 18.81
N ASP A 521 -15.27 23.97 19.24
CA ASP A 521 -15.61 23.28 20.49
C ASP A 521 -14.97 24.01 21.68
N GLY A 522 -15.75 24.32 22.72
CA GLY A 522 -15.26 24.97 23.94
C GLY A 522 -15.95 26.31 24.25
N PRO A 523 -15.26 27.27 24.90
CA PRO A 523 -15.84 28.54 25.33
C PRO A 523 -16.19 29.45 24.13
N LEU A 524 -16.93 30.54 24.40
CA LEU A 524 -17.40 31.48 23.38
C LEU A 524 -16.27 31.99 22.47
N ASP A 525 -15.10 32.26 23.03
CA ASP A 525 -13.93 32.77 22.31
C ASP A 525 -13.52 31.80 21.17
N SER A 526 -13.59 30.49 21.40
CA SER A 526 -13.30 29.47 20.37
C SER A 526 -14.21 29.60 19.14
N ILE A 527 -15.48 29.97 19.34
CA ILE A 527 -16.41 30.21 18.23
C ILE A 527 -16.01 31.50 17.50
N GLN A 528 -15.69 32.56 18.25
CA GLN A 528 -15.34 33.87 17.68
C GLN A 528 -14.02 33.88 16.90
N HIS A 529 -13.02 33.10 17.34
CA HIS A 529 -11.76 32.95 16.62
C HIS A 529 -11.92 32.34 15.22
N VAL A 530 -12.92 31.47 15.05
CA VAL A 530 -13.19 30.78 13.78
C VAL A 530 -14.20 31.54 12.93
N PHE A 531 -15.32 31.93 13.54
CA PHE A 531 -16.39 32.68 12.92
C PHE A 531 -16.32 34.15 13.38
N ALA A 532 -15.48 34.92 12.68
CA ALA A 532 -15.46 36.38 12.81
C ALA A 532 -16.76 37.00 12.25
N ALA A 533 -16.86 38.34 12.26
CA ALA A 533 -18.07 39.07 11.86
C ALA A 533 -18.59 38.72 10.45
N ASP A 534 -17.72 38.28 9.55
CA ASP A 534 -18.08 37.91 8.18
C ASP A 534 -18.53 36.43 8.15
N ALA A 535 -19.85 36.20 8.16
CA ALA A 535 -20.49 34.88 8.24
C ALA A 535 -20.20 33.90 7.07
N LEU A 536 -19.17 34.16 6.25
CA LEU A 536 -18.81 33.40 5.05
C LEU A 536 -18.52 31.93 5.33
N LEU A 537 -17.76 31.64 6.39
CA LEU A 537 -17.40 30.26 6.72
C LEU A 537 -18.63 29.48 7.22
N LEU A 538 -19.50 30.13 8.00
CA LEU A 538 -20.75 29.52 8.48
C LEU A 538 -21.69 29.24 7.31
N HIS A 539 -21.76 30.15 6.35
CA HIS A 539 -22.51 29.97 5.11
C HIS A 539 -21.97 28.80 4.26
N ALA A 540 -20.65 28.64 4.16
CA ALA A 540 -20.07 27.48 3.47
C ALA A 540 -20.50 26.14 4.13
N VAL A 541 -20.56 26.09 5.47
CA VAL A 541 -21.11 24.92 6.19
C VAL A 541 -22.59 24.71 5.85
N GLY A 542 -23.40 25.78 5.86
CA GLY A 542 -24.82 25.74 5.49
C GLY A 542 -25.06 25.24 4.08
N GLN A 543 -24.28 25.71 3.10
CA GLN A 543 -24.31 25.23 1.72
C GLN A 543 -24.00 23.74 1.63
N GLN A 544 -22.98 23.24 2.34
CA GLN A 544 -22.67 21.81 2.35
C GLN A 544 -23.81 20.97 2.93
N LEU A 545 -24.50 21.46 3.97
CA LEU A 545 -25.68 20.77 4.51
C LEU A 545 -26.85 20.70 3.53
N GLN A 546 -26.94 21.65 2.60
CA GLN A 546 -27.96 21.65 1.55
C GLN A 546 -27.58 20.73 0.38
N SER A 547 -26.32 20.74 -0.05
CA SER A 547 -25.88 20.09 -1.29
C SER A 547 -25.28 18.69 -1.11
N ALA A 548 -24.75 18.35 0.07
CA ALA A 548 -24.03 17.10 0.27
C ALA A 548 -24.98 15.89 0.28
N SER A 549 -24.53 14.80 -0.34
CA SER A 549 -25.26 13.52 -0.40
C SER A 549 -24.77 12.48 0.61
N LYS A 550 -23.55 12.65 1.14
CA LYS A 550 -22.93 11.71 2.09
C LYS A 550 -23.33 12.05 3.52
N ALA A 551 -23.87 11.06 4.24
CA ALA A 551 -24.31 11.23 5.62
C ALA A 551 -23.18 11.70 6.53
N GLU A 552 -21.95 11.23 6.32
CA GLU A 552 -20.77 11.59 7.12
C GLU A 552 -20.48 13.10 7.07
N VAL A 553 -20.58 13.72 5.88
CA VAL A 553 -20.41 15.16 5.68
C VAL A 553 -21.52 15.92 6.42
N LEU A 554 -22.77 15.49 6.24
CA LEU A 554 -23.94 16.10 6.89
C LEU A 554 -23.85 16.03 8.42
N ILE A 555 -23.43 14.89 8.95
CA ILE A 555 -23.24 14.68 10.39
C ILE A 555 -22.22 15.67 10.94
N GLN A 556 -21.05 15.81 10.31
CA GLN A 556 -20.02 16.74 10.80
C GLN A 556 -20.48 18.19 10.68
N GLY A 557 -21.12 18.58 9.58
CA GLY A 557 -21.68 19.93 9.42
C GLY A 557 -22.72 20.27 10.49
N MET A 558 -23.60 19.32 10.84
CA MET A 558 -24.57 19.52 11.92
C MET A 558 -23.93 19.60 13.31
N TYR A 559 -22.83 18.90 13.54
CA TYR A 559 -22.07 19.08 14.77
C TYR A 559 -21.34 20.43 14.83
N VAL A 560 -20.87 20.99 13.70
CA VAL A 560 -20.39 22.37 13.66
C VAL A 560 -21.50 23.32 14.13
N PHE A 561 -22.70 23.22 13.56
CA PHE A 561 -23.84 24.06 13.97
C PHE A 561 -24.28 23.81 15.41
N THR A 562 -24.18 22.59 15.92
CA THR A 562 -24.44 22.27 17.32
C THR A 562 -23.49 23.05 18.23
N ASN A 563 -22.19 23.06 17.92
CA ASN A 563 -21.20 23.79 18.71
C ASN A 563 -21.38 25.30 18.60
N VAL A 564 -21.62 25.84 17.39
CA VAL A 564 -21.88 27.28 17.20
C VAL A 564 -23.15 27.74 17.93
N ALA A 565 -24.21 26.93 17.93
CA ALA A 565 -25.46 27.21 18.63
C ALA A 565 -25.34 27.23 20.16
N SER A 566 -24.23 26.73 20.72
CA SER A 566 -23.93 26.87 22.15
C SER A 566 -23.43 28.27 22.54
N GLY A 567 -23.07 29.09 21.55
CA GLY A 567 -22.59 30.46 21.73
C GLY A 567 -23.68 31.49 22.10
N ASN A 568 -23.35 32.77 21.89
CA ASN A 568 -24.24 33.89 22.17
C ASN A 568 -25.39 33.99 21.15
N GLU A 569 -26.29 34.97 21.34
CA GLU A 569 -27.46 35.17 20.48
C GLU A 569 -27.12 35.42 19.00
N VAL A 570 -26.01 36.11 18.71
CA VAL A 570 -25.58 36.36 17.32
C VAL A 570 -25.27 35.04 16.63
N HIS A 571 -24.55 34.14 17.30
CA HIS A 571 -24.24 32.81 16.78
C HIS A 571 -25.50 31.96 16.59
N LYS A 572 -26.43 32.00 17.54
CA LYS A 572 -27.70 31.26 17.45
C LYS A 572 -28.57 31.73 16.29
N GLU A 573 -28.69 33.05 16.09
CA GLU A 573 -29.47 33.59 14.97
C GLU A 573 -28.80 33.30 13.62
N ALA A 574 -27.47 33.36 13.54
CA ALA A 574 -26.74 32.98 12.34
C ALA A 574 -26.98 31.50 11.96
N VAL A 575 -26.94 30.58 12.94
CA VAL A 575 -27.29 29.16 12.71
C VAL A 575 -28.75 29.00 12.29
N MET A 576 -29.68 29.76 12.87
CA MET A 576 -31.09 29.75 12.44
C MET A 576 -31.26 30.20 10.99
N GLN A 577 -30.52 31.21 10.54
CA GLN A 577 -30.57 31.69 9.15
C GLN A 577 -30.08 30.65 8.15
N GLU A 578 -29.02 29.90 8.47
CA GLU A 578 -28.48 28.85 7.61
C GLU A 578 -29.37 27.59 7.55
N LEU A 579 -30.00 27.22 8.67
CA LEU A 579 -30.88 26.05 8.74
C LEU A 579 -32.29 26.30 8.19
N PHE A 580 -32.74 27.55 8.23
CA PHE A 580 -34.05 27.99 7.77
C PHE A 580 -33.90 29.20 6.83
N PRO A 581 -33.24 29.04 5.67
CA PRO A 581 -33.14 30.11 4.70
C PRO A 581 -34.55 30.51 4.23
N PRO A 582 -34.81 31.80 3.94
CA PRO A 582 -36.11 32.24 3.42
C PRO A 582 -36.40 31.51 2.09
N LEU A 583 -37.30 30.53 2.15
CA LEU A 583 -37.60 29.60 1.06
C LEU A 583 -38.14 30.32 -0.18
N ALA A 584 -37.64 29.92 -1.35
CA ALA A 584 -38.43 29.85 -2.57
C ALA A 584 -39.24 28.54 -2.54
N ASN A 585 -40.58 28.66 -2.46
CA ASN A 585 -41.65 27.67 -2.65
C ASN A 585 -41.41 26.16 -2.32
N ASP A 586 -42.24 25.63 -1.41
CA ASP A 586 -42.63 24.22 -1.21
C ASP A 586 -41.58 23.13 -0.88
N SER A 587 -40.30 23.45 -0.65
CA SER A 587 -39.33 22.45 -0.15
C SER A 587 -39.36 22.28 1.37
N GLU A 588 -39.29 21.04 1.85
CA GLU A 588 -39.03 20.70 3.26
C GLU A 588 -37.72 21.36 3.73
N SER A 589 -37.73 21.93 4.95
CA SER A 589 -36.51 22.53 5.54
C SER A 589 -35.40 21.49 5.74
N VAL A 590 -34.14 21.91 5.60
CA VAL A 590 -32.96 21.04 5.82
C VAL A 590 -33.01 20.36 7.19
N MET A 591 -33.45 21.09 8.22
CA MET A 591 -33.62 20.56 9.56
C MET A 591 -34.64 19.41 9.59
N LEU A 592 -35.83 19.58 9.01
CA LEU A 592 -36.83 18.50 8.98
C LEU A 592 -36.34 17.27 8.22
N LYS A 593 -35.69 17.47 7.06
CA LYS A 593 -35.06 16.40 6.30
C LYS A 593 -34.08 15.58 7.16
N PHE A 594 -33.30 16.24 8.01
CA PHE A 594 -32.36 15.56 8.90
C PHE A 594 -33.04 14.85 10.07
N LEU A 595 -34.11 15.41 10.62
CA LEU A 595 -34.93 14.76 11.65
C LEU A 595 -35.67 13.51 11.14
N HIS A 596 -35.97 13.46 9.84
CA HIS A 596 -36.55 12.30 9.16
C HIS A 596 -35.51 11.31 8.61
N SER A 597 -34.21 11.59 8.75
CA SER A 597 -33.16 10.72 8.23
C SER A 597 -33.20 9.34 8.90
N ASP A 598 -32.92 8.29 8.14
CA ASP A 598 -32.73 6.94 8.69
C ASP A 598 -31.44 6.83 9.54
N ASP A 599 -30.45 7.73 9.34
CA ASP A 599 -29.21 7.73 10.12
C ASP A 599 -29.42 8.39 11.49
N SER A 600 -29.35 7.57 12.55
CA SER A 600 -29.56 8.03 13.93
C SER A 600 -28.50 9.04 14.41
N ARG A 601 -27.29 9.02 13.83
CA ARG A 601 -26.22 9.97 14.16
C ARG A 601 -26.57 11.36 13.63
N LEU A 602 -27.13 11.43 12.42
CA LEU A 602 -27.59 12.69 11.83
C LEU A 602 -28.77 13.26 12.60
N ARG A 603 -29.76 12.40 12.94
CA ARG A 603 -30.87 12.80 13.82
C ARG A 603 -30.37 13.32 15.18
N THR A 604 -29.37 12.66 15.76
CA THR A 604 -28.79 13.07 17.06
C THR A 604 -28.17 14.45 16.97
N ALA A 605 -27.34 14.71 15.95
CA ALA A 605 -26.73 16.03 15.73
C ALA A 605 -27.79 17.11 15.50
N ALA A 606 -28.82 16.83 14.70
CA ALA A 606 -29.92 17.75 14.42
C ALA A 606 -30.70 18.14 15.69
N VAL A 607 -31.11 17.15 16.49
CA VAL A 607 -31.84 17.43 17.74
C VAL A 607 -30.96 18.12 18.77
N TRP A 608 -29.65 17.83 18.82
CA TRP A 608 -28.74 18.53 19.72
C TRP A 608 -28.58 20.00 19.34
N ALA A 609 -28.45 20.32 18.05
CA ALA A 609 -28.47 21.70 17.59
C ALA A 609 -29.75 22.43 18.06
N LEU A 610 -30.91 21.77 17.98
CA LEU A 610 -32.18 22.34 18.49
C LEU A 610 -32.13 22.63 19.99
N VAL A 611 -31.64 21.69 20.82
CA VAL A 611 -31.49 21.88 22.27
C VAL A 611 -30.64 23.13 22.59
N ASN A 612 -29.57 23.37 21.84
CA ASN A 612 -28.71 24.54 22.06
C ASN A 612 -29.39 25.84 21.59
N LEU A 613 -30.11 25.79 20.47
CA LEU A 613 -30.87 26.91 19.94
C LEU A 613 -32.03 27.32 20.87
N THR A 614 -32.73 26.36 21.47
CA THR A 614 -33.92 26.61 22.32
C THR A 614 -33.60 26.70 23.81
N PHE A 615 -32.34 26.84 24.19
CA PHE A 615 -31.94 26.94 25.60
C PHE A 615 -32.70 28.09 26.32
N PRO A 616 -33.47 27.83 27.40
CA PRO A 616 -34.43 28.80 27.94
C PRO A 616 -33.84 30.11 28.43
N SER A 617 -32.61 30.09 28.98
CA SER A 617 -31.96 31.29 29.53
C SER A 617 -31.38 32.23 28.47
N SER A 618 -31.65 31.99 27.18
CA SER A 618 -31.09 32.76 26.07
C SER A 618 -32.10 33.78 25.53
N SER A 619 -31.71 35.04 25.36
CA SER A 619 -32.64 36.19 25.24
C SER A 619 -33.54 36.18 23.99
N GLY A 620 -33.24 35.35 22.99
CA GLY A 620 -34.07 35.13 21.79
C GLY A 620 -34.73 33.76 21.71
N ALA A 621 -34.72 32.96 22.79
CA ALA A 621 -35.21 31.58 22.77
C ALA A 621 -36.67 31.47 22.30
N PHE A 622 -37.57 32.30 22.84
CA PHE A 622 -38.98 32.30 22.46
C PHE A 622 -39.20 32.54 20.96
N GLY A 623 -38.53 33.55 20.39
CA GLY A 623 -38.62 33.84 18.96
C GLY A 623 -38.15 32.68 18.09
N ARG A 624 -37.07 31.99 18.49
CA ARG A 624 -36.59 30.79 17.81
C ARG A 624 -37.57 29.62 17.92
N VAL A 625 -38.13 29.36 19.11
CA VAL A 625 -39.15 28.32 19.32
C VAL A 625 -40.37 28.56 18.42
N MET A 626 -40.82 29.81 18.30
CA MET A 626 -41.93 30.16 17.40
C MET A 626 -41.60 29.90 15.93
N LYS A 627 -40.40 30.29 15.46
CA LYS A 627 -39.94 29.96 14.10
C LYS A 627 -39.91 28.44 13.86
N LEU A 628 -39.37 27.66 14.80
CA LEU A 628 -39.31 26.20 14.74
C LEU A 628 -40.70 25.55 14.75
N ARG A 629 -41.65 26.10 15.51
CA ARG A 629 -43.04 25.64 15.54
C ARG A 629 -43.72 25.86 14.19
N ASN A 630 -43.56 27.06 13.62
CA ASN A 630 -44.11 27.40 12.30
C ASN A 630 -43.50 26.55 11.18
N ALA A 631 -42.23 26.15 11.33
CA ALA A 631 -41.54 25.24 10.42
C ALA A 631 -41.88 23.75 10.64
N GLY A 632 -42.81 23.40 11.54
CA GLY A 632 -43.21 22.01 11.80
C GLY A 632 -42.24 21.18 12.65
N VAL A 633 -41.10 21.74 13.06
CA VAL A 633 -40.05 21.03 13.82
C VAL A 633 -40.55 20.54 15.17
N VAL A 634 -41.33 21.35 15.89
CA VAL A 634 -41.89 20.98 17.20
C VAL A 634 -42.85 19.78 17.08
N SER A 635 -43.60 19.69 15.97
CA SER A 635 -44.46 18.52 15.70
C SER A 635 -43.61 17.27 15.50
N GLN A 636 -42.53 17.36 14.74
CA GLN A 636 -41.65 16.22 14.52
C GLN A 636 -40.93 15.79 15.81
N LEU A 637 -40.52 16.73 16.66
CA LEU A 637 -39.95 16.41 17.98
C LEU A 637 -40.90 15.58 18.85
N LYS A 638 -42.22 15.82 18.78
CA LYS A 638 -43.23 15.00 19.49
C LYS A 638 -43.24 13.56 19.01
N ASN A 639 -43.00 13.30 17.73
CA ASN A 639 -42.87 11.94 17.20
C ASN A 639 -41.58 11.28 17.69
N MET A 640 -40.49 12.05 17.74
CA MET A 640 -39.15 11.58 18.09
C MET A 640 -38.96 11.28 19.60
N VAL A 641 -39.92 11.59 20.47
CA VAL A 641 -39.87 11.18 21.89
C VAL A 641 -39.91 9.65 22.10
N ASN A 642 -40.24 8.93 21.02
CA ASN A 642 -40.24 7.47 20.91
C ASN A 642 -39.22 6.96 19.87
N ASP A 643 -38.23 7.77 19.48
CA ASP A 643 -37.18 7.35 18.53
C ASP A 643 -36.46 6.09 19.04
N PRO A 644 -36.15 5.12 18.16
CA PRO A 644 -35.43 3.90 18.54
C PRO A 644 -34.02 4.19 19.08
N CYS A 645 -33.40 5.30 18.69
CA CYS A 645 -32.10 5.73 19.21
C CYS A 645 -32.28 6.48 20.54
N LEU A 646 -31.65 5.98 21.61
CA LEU A 646 -31.73 6.57 22.94
C LEU A 646 -31.21 8.01 23.00
N ASP A 647 -30.13 8.32 22.28
CA ASP A 647 -29.54 9.66 22.23
C ASP A 647 -30.49 10.69 21.61
N VAL A 648 -31.17 10.29 20.52
CA VAL A 648 -32.20 11.09 19.86
C VAL A 648 -33.38 11.28 20.81
N LYS A 649 -33.88 10.18 21.39
CA LYS A 649 -35.04 10.18 22.29
C LYS A 649 -34.85 11.12 23.47
N LEU A 650 -33.69 11.06 24.13
CA LEU A 650 -33.37 11.89 25.30
C LEU A 650 -33.35 13.37 24.91
N ARG A 651 -32.61 13.72 23.86
CA ARG A 651 -32.49 15.11 23.41
C ARG A 651 -33.80 15.66 22.86
N ALA A 652 -34.63 14.84 22.21
CA ALA A 652 -35.93 15.25 21.70
C ALA A 652 -36.87 15.65 22.84
N ARG A 653 -36.85 14.89 23.94
CA ARG A 653 -37.59 15.26 25.18
C ARG A 653 -37.08 16.56 25.78
N THR A 654 -35.75 16.76 25.81
CA THR A 654 -35.16 18.02 26.28
C THR A 654 -35.61 19.21 25.43
N ALA A 655 -35.45 19.14 24.11
CA ALA A 655 -35.86 20.21 23.20
C ALA A 655 -37.37 20.50 23.28
N LEU A 656 -38.19 19.45 23.42
CA LEU A 656 -39.64 19.60 23.58
C LEU A 656 -40.00 20.29 24.91
N GLY A 657 -39.35 19.93 26.01
CA GLY A 657 -39.54 20.59 27.30
C GLY A 657 -39.15 22.07 27.28
N GLN A 658 -38.05 22.42 26.63
CA GLN A 658 -37.65 23.81 26.42
C GLN A 658 -38.66 24.59 25.58
N SER A 659 -39.26 23.94 24.57
CA SER A 659 -40.27 24.54 23.70
C SER A 659 -41.60 24.81 24.43
N MET A 660 -41.92 24.05 25.50
CA MET A 660 -43.13 24.22 26.31
C MET A 660 -42.96 25.27 27.40
N THR A 661 -41.79 25.30 28.08
CA THR A 661 -41.50 26.31 29.12
C THR A 661 -41.42 27.74 28.59
N SER A 662 -41.20 27.90 27.28
CA SER A 662 -41.23 29.20 26.61
C SER A 662 -42.66 29.73 26.39
N ASP A 663 -43.69 28.88 26.44
CA ASP A 663 -45.11 29.29 26.29
C ASP A 663 -45.67 29.90 27.61
N ASP A 664 -45.09 29.58 28.77
CA ASP A 664 -45.57 30.03 30.10
C ASP A 664 -45.00 31.40 30.54
N GLY A 665 -44.14 32.03 29.73
CA GLY A 665 -43.46 33.30 30.04
C GLY A 665 -44.23 34.57 29.65
N SER A 666 -45.46 34.43 29.11
CA SER A 666 -46.32 35.55 28.71
C SER A 666 -47.55 35.66 29.61
N THR A 667 -47.36 36.13 30.84
CA THR A 667 -48.41 36.75 31.66
C THR A 667 -47.87 37.99 32.35
#